data_AF-A0A6C0K9I0-F1
#
_entry.id   AF-A0A6C0K9I0-F1
#
_cell.length_a   1.000
_cell.length_b   1.000
_cell.length_c   1.000
_cell.angle_alpha   90.00
_cell.angle_beta   90.00
_cell.angle_gamma   90.00
#
_symmetry.space_group_name_H-M   'P 1'
#
loop_
_entity.id
_entity.type
_entity.pdbx_description
1 polymer ?
#
loop_
_entity_poly.entity_id
_entity_poly.type
_entity_poly.pdbx_seq_one_letter_code
_entity_poly.pdbx_strand_id
1 'polypeptide(L)'
;MSKKEKPLDDYFKCIKIPIKNVLKHYDINLPKITDAVLMCNKIVIHTLMFMKLYLLDYYEIHQSLPTIDDEFVNSCMKILCNESTNGRPPKKEIKELKETLKGFLEKHYKPLMQNDELNYKHMNTILNYLTIDIITMYDNNIKLHYVEYVERFVNVVWKKKYMIEKIRKLNSSKGDIDNKINKLCNQLRRIKNDILNVETNEYKSDKSYHKWINNIKKSIIPSKEHFNKNNIHYDIQSKPQDYLPCMIYMMKYIEQDGLSINNVFPLRNEIVPKHIRIDTTTLVHLMMRKEQGNKCEYLTKGNLKKNEDKIWEFFFRTERRSFKKNEYTFHHMIETDGVSCSIVLIRNDLIGKRIPSSKNKNNEKYIDELDDYTKLQNKKIVAIDPGKCDILYCVDGYNKDATTFRYTQDSRRKETKSKKYSKLILEFKKEKIDGKTIIEYETELSQFNKKSLDIEKYKEYIKKKNEINHKLFTFYNKYIFRKLKLNGYMNRLKNEQKLMNKFQKVFGDKNDVVVCFGDFEQRKHMKYKEPIKGKGMRTLFKKSGYETYLVDEFRTSCKCCNCNGGDCEKFMLRENPKPWKKNYALVHGLLRCKSGCGLWNRDTNGAKNIYKISYNHINNIERPMYLSRSKKSGTLHDVP
;
A
#
# COMPACT_ATOMS: atom_id res chain seq x y z
N MET A 1 -16.36 41.07 1.53
CA MET A 1 -16.17 39.89 0.65
C MET A 1 -16.02 38.64 1.51
N SER A 2 -17.04 37.77 1.55
CA SER A 2 -16.97 36.51 2.30
C SER A 2 -15.81 35.67 1.75
N LYS A 3 -14.84 35.31 2.61
CA LYS A 3 -13.78 34.35 2.27
C LYS A 3 -14.46 33.07 1.78
N LYS A 4 -14.38 32.77 0.48
CA LYS A 4 -14.81 31.47 -0.06
C LYS A 4 -14.05 30.40 0.70
N GLU A 5 -14.78 29.56 1.43
CA GLU A 5 -14.20 28.39 2.09
C GLU A 5 -13.39 27.59 1.07
N LYS A 6 -12.21 27.14 1.50
CA LYS A 6 -11.31 26.38 0.65
C LYS A 6 -12.04 25.10 0.22
N PRO A 7 -12.12 24.77 -1.08
CA PRO A 7 -12.86 23.58 -1.51
C PRO A 7 -12.25 22.32 -0.89
N LEU A 8 -13.10 21.37 -0.49
CA LEU A 8 -12.67 20.11 0.10
C LEU A 8 -11.62 19.39 -0.77
N ASP A 9 -10.56 18.89 -0.16
CA ASP A 9 -9.43 18.28 -0.89
C ASP A 9 -9.81 17.01 -1.69
N ASP A 10 -10.80 16.23 -1.23
CA ASP A 10 -11.18 14.96 -1.84
C ASP A 10 -12.22 15.15 -2.97
N TYR A 11 -11.83 14.89 -4.22
CA TYR A 11 -12.74 14.89 -5.38
C TYR A 11 -13.82 13.81 -5.32
N PHE A 12 -13.46 12.65 -4.80
CA PHE A 12 -14.35 11.51 -4.62
C PHE A 12 -14.41 11.09 -3.16
N LYS A 13 -15.59 10.65 -2.71
CA LYS A 13 -15.78 9.96 -1.44
C LYS A 13 -16.43 8.61 -1.66
N CYS A 14 -16.06 7.66 -0.82
CA CYS A 14 -16.59 6.31 -0.89
C CYS A 14 -17.20 5.89 0.43
N ILE A 15 -18.42 5.35 0.39
CA ILE A 15 -19.12 4.80 1.54
C ILE A 15 -19.25 3.29 1.35
N LYS A 16 -18.55 2.52 2.19
CA LYS A 16 -18.53 1.06 2.10
C LYS A 16 -19.45 0.40 3.12
N ILE A 17 -20.38 -0.42 2.64
CA ILE A 17 -21.43 -1.08 3.42
C ILE A 17 -21.73 -2.49 2.89
N PRO A 18 -22.49 -3.33 3.61
CA PRO A 18 -22.98 -4.60 3.06
C PRO A 18 -23.91 -4.36 1.86
N ILE A 19 -23.70 -5.08 0.75
CA ILE A 19 -24.53 -4.93 -0.46
C ILE A 19 -26.01 -5.24 -0.20
N LYS A 20 -26.27 -6.21 0.69
CA LYS A 20 -27.63 -6.57 1.15
C LYS A 20 -28.44 -5.41 1.71
N ASN A 21 -27.77 -4.35 2.18
CA ASN A 21 -28.45 -3.19 2.74
C ASN A 21 -28.94 -2.23 1.65
N VAL A 22 -28.46 -2.34 0.42
CA VAL A 22 -28.77 -1.36 -0.65
C VAL A 22 -29.32 -1.99 -1.91
N LEU A 23 -29.07 -3.26 -2.18
CA LEU A 23 -29.62 -3.95 -3.36
C LEU A 23 -31.11 -4.27 -3.15
N LYS A 24 -31.97 -3.88 -4.10
CA LYS A 24 -33.38 -4.29 -4.16
C LYS A 24 -33.48 -5.69 -4.76
N HIS A 25 -34.55 -6.42 -4.42
CA HIS A 25 -34.79 -7.81 -4.87
C HIS A 25 -33.55 -8.68 -4.73
N TYR A 26 -33.00 -8.71 -3.51
CA TYR A 26 -31.67 -9.24 -3.21
C TYR A 26 -31.45 -10.66 -3.78
N ASP A 27 -32.42 -11.55 -3.59
CA ASP A 27 -32.30 -12.96 -3.99
C ASP A 27 -32.28 -13.15 -5.52
N ILE A 28 -32.86 -12.22 -6.28
CA ILE A 28 -32.89 -12.23 -7.75
C ILE A 28 -31.65 -11.56 -8.33
N ASN A 29 -31.23 -10.45 -7.72
CA ASN A 29 -30.22 -9.56 -8.26
C ASN A 29 -28.79 -9.93 -7.83
N LEU A 30 -28.61 -10.43 -6.61
CA LEU A 30 -27.29 -10.78 -6.09
C LEU A 30 -26.59 -11.89 -6.90
N PRO A 31 -27.26 -12.98 -7.35
CA PRO A 31 -26.60 -14.03 -8.11
C PRO A 31 -25.86 -13.48 -9.34
N LYS A 32 -26.52 -12.63 -10.14
CA LYS A 32 -25.94 -12.00 -11.33
C LYS A 32 -24.66 -11.19 -11.03
N ILE A 33 -24.69 -10.38 -9.97
CA ILE A 33 -23.52 -9.62 -9.51
C ILE A 33 -22.42 -10.56 -9.04
N THR A 34 -22.79 -11.60 -8.30
CA THR A 34 -21.84 -12.57 -7.77
C THR A 34 -21.15 -13.33 -8.90
N ASP A 35 -21.88 -13.82 -9.89
CA ASP A 35 -21.33 -14.53 -11.04
C ASP A 35 -20.34 -13.65 -11.83
N ALA A 36 -20.70 -12.39 -12.08
CA ALA A 36 -19.80 -11.42 -12.70
C ALA A 36 -18.51 -11.21 -11.86
N VAL A 37 -18.63 -11.04 -10.54
CA VAL A 37 -17.49 -10.91 -9.62
C VAL A 37 -16.58 -12.14 -9.69
N LEU A 38 -17.17 -13.34 -9.64
CA LEU A 38 -16.43 -14.60 -9.67
C LEU A 38 -15.69 -14.78 -11.01
N MET A 39 -16.39 -14.52 -12.12
CA MET A 39 -15.83 -14.64 -13.46
C MET A 39 -14.71 -13.62 -13.70
N CYS A 40 -14.92 -12.34 -13.38
CA CYS A 40 -13.87 -11.33 -13.46
C CYS A 40 -12.65 -11.66 -12.60
N ASN A 41 -12.85 -12.27 -11.42
CA ASN A 41 -11.73 -12.70 -10.59
C ASN A 41 -10.89 -13.78 -11.28
N LYS A 42 -11.52 -14.77 -11.92
CA LYS A 42 -10.84 -15.80 -12.70
C LYS A 42 -10.09 -15.20 -13.90
N ILE A 43 -10.76 -14.35 -14.69
CA ILE A 43 -10.18 -13.67 -15.85
C ILE A 43 -8.89 -12.95 -15.45
N VAL A 44 -8.93 -12.10 -14.41
CA VAL A 44 -7.74 -11.34 -13.97
C VAL A 44 -6.60 -12.25 -13.51
N ILE A 45 -6.90 -13.39 -12.86
CA ILE A 45 -5.86 -14.36 -12.48
C ILE A 45 -5.15 -14.89 -13.73
N HIS A 46 -5.89 -15.36 -14.72
CA HIS A 46 -5.32 -15.89 -15.95
C HIS A 46 -4.59 -14.81 -16.75
N THR A 47 -5.17 -13.62 -16.88
CA THR A 47 -4.55 -12.49 -17.60
C THR A 47 -3.19 -12.12 -17.02
N LEU A 48 -3.06 -11.99 -15.70
CA LEU A 48 -1.76 -11.64 -15.10
C LEU A 48 -0.72 -12.75 -15.28
N MET A 49 -1.14 -14.02 -15.21
CA MET A 49 -0.22 -15.14 -15.44
C MET A 49 0.23 -15.22 -16.90
N PHE A 50 -0.70 -15.06 -17.83
CA PHE A 50 -0.46 -15.02 -19.28
C PHE A 50 0.43 -13.84 -19.66
N MET A 51 0.09 -12.61 -19.22
CA MET A 51 0.87 -11.42 -19.49
C MET A 51 2.31 -11.57 -19.02
N LYS A 52 2.53 -12.07 -17.78
CA LYS A 52 3.89 -12.31 -17.31
C LYS A 52 4.64 -13.29 -18.22
N LEU A 53 4.02 -14.39 -18.63
CA LEU A 53 4.67 -15.40 -19.47
C LEU A 53 5.02 -14.82 -20.85
N TYR A 54 4.08 -14.11 -21.49
CA TYR A 54 4.28 -13.47 -22.79
C TYR A 54 5.35 -12.38 -22.74
N LEU A 55 5.31 -11.50 -21.73
CA LEU A 55 6.30 -10.42 -21.60
C LEU A 55 7.71 -10.94 -21.30
N LEU A 56 7.84 -12.07 -20.59
CA LEU A 56 9.12 -12.74 -20.39
C LEU A 56 9.68 -13.28 -21.71
N ASP A 57 8.86 -14.01 -22.46
CA ASP A 57 9.23 -14.60 -23.75
C ASP A 57 9.64 -13.51 -24.75
N TYR A 58 8.82 -12.47 -24.87
CA TYR A 58 9.11 -11.30 -25.70
C TYR A 58 10.44 -10.63 -25.29
N TYR A 59 10.70 -10.48 -23.98
CA TYR A 59 11.95 -9.91 -23.49
C TYR A 59 13.17 -10.79 -23.81
N GLU A 60 13.05 -12.12 -23.75
CA GLU A 60 14.15 -13.01 -24.11
C GLU A 60 14.52 -12.93 -25.59
N ILE A 61 13.51 -12.82 -26.46
CA ILE A 61 13.70 -12.75 -27.91
C ILE A 61 14.19 -11.36 -28.35
N HIS A 62 13.61 -10.28 -27.81
CA HIS A 62 13.79 -8.92 -28.33
C HIS A 62 14.61 -7.99 -27.43
N GLN A 63 14.98 -8.42 -26.21
CA GLN A 63 15.62 -7.57 -25.18
C GLN A 63 14.88 -6.25 -24.90
N SER A 64 13.58 -6.24 -25.17
CA SER A 64 12.67 -5.10 -25.04
C SER A 64 11.30 -5.62 -24.62
N LEU A 65 10.34 -4.72 -24.38
CA LEU A 65 8.97 -5.09 -24.06
C LEU A 65 8.02 -4.40 -25.06
N PRO A 66 6.87 -5.03 -25.38
CA PRO A 66 5.82 -4.36 -26.13
C PRO A 66 5.21 -3.24 -25.28
N THR A 67 4.55 -2.29 -25.93
CA THR A 67 3.78 -1.24 -25.24
C THR A 67 2.65 -1.88 -24.43
N ILE A 68 2.64 -1.65 -23.11
CA ILE A 68 1.61 -2.18 -22.19
C ILE A 68 0.53 -1.10 -22.00
N ASP A 69 -0.28 -0.93 -23.04
CA ASP A 69 -1.40 0.01 -23.06
C ASP A 69 -2.77 -0.67 -22.82
N ASP A 70 -3.84 0.14 -22.91
CA ASP A 70 -5.20 -0.34 -22.74
C ASP A 70 -5.58 -1.41 -23.78
N GLU A 71 -5.11 -1.26 -25.02
CA GLU A 71 -5.42 -2.17 -26.12
C GLU A 71 -4.76 -3.53 -25.92
N PHE A 72 -3.48 -3.54 -25.51
CA PHE A 72 -2.73 -4.74 -25.16
C PHE A 72 -3.40 -5.52 -24.03
N VAL A 73 -3.62 -4.88 -22.88
CA VAL A 73 -4.16 -5.55 -21.69
C VAL A 73 -5.59 -6.02 -21.91
N ASN A 74 -6.43 -5.23 -22.59
CA ASN A 74 -7.79 -5.64 -22.93
C ASN A 74 -7.81 -6.82 -23.92
N SER A 75 -6.89 -6.84 -24.88
CA SER A 75 -6.73 -7.95 -25.83
C SER A 75 -6.31 -9.22 -25.10
N CYS A 76 -5.32 -9.16 -24.20
CA CYS A 76 -4.92 -10.29 -23.36
C CYS A 76 -6.10 -10.88 -22.56
N MET A 77 -6.97 -10.04 -21.98
CA MET A 77 -8.17 -10.53 -21.28
C MET A 77 -9.16 -11.22 -22.21
N LYS A 78 -9.42 -10.63 -23.37
CA LYS A 78 -10.45 -11.12 -24.30
C LYS A 78 -10.07 -12.42 -24.98
N ILE A 79 -8.79 -12.62 -25.35
CA ILE A 79 -8.35 -13.86 -26.00
C ILE A 79 -8.42 -15.08 -25.08
N LEU A 80 -8.37 -14.86 -23.76
CA LEU A 80 -8.52 -15.92 -22.76
C LEU A 80 -9.98 -16.35 -22.57
N CYS A 81 -10.93 -15.59 -23.11
CA CYS A 81 -12.35 -15.85 -22.96
C CYS A 81 -12.96 -16.33 -24.27
N ASN A 82 -14.07 -17.07 -24.17
CA ASN A 82 -14.87 -17.48 -25.32
C ASN A 82 -15.31 -16.25 -26.13
N GLU A 83 -15.05 -16.26 -27.43
CA GLU A 83 -15.42 -15.17 -28.33
C GLU A 83 -16.94 -15.07 -28.45
N SER A 84 -17.48 -13.86 -28.28
CA SER A 84 -18.85 -13.61 -28.71
C SER A 84 -18.84 -13.31 -30.20
N THR A 85 -19.60 -14.07 -30.99
CA THR A 85 -19.84 -13.84 -32.42
C THR A 85 -20.56 -12.52 -32.72
N ASN A 86 -21.06 -11.83 -31.68
CA ASN A 86 -21.81 -10.60 -31.78
C ASN A 86 -20.93 -9.39 -31.43
N GLY A 87 -20.65 -8.52 -32.42
CA GLY A 87 -19.95 -7.26 -32.19
C GLY A 87 -19.42 -6.60 -33.47
N ARG A 88 -19.01 -5.34 -33.36
CA ARG A 88 -18.30 -4.64 -34.44
C ARG A 88 -16.91 -5.27 -34.61
N PRO A 89 -16.45 -5.53 -35.85
CA PRO A 89 -15.10 -6.05 -36.07
C PRO A 89 -14.04 -5.09 -35.48
N PRO A 90 -12.98 -5.64 -34.87
CA PRO A 90 -11.88 -4.81 -34.35
C PRO A 90 -11.15 -4.10 -35.49
N LYS A 91 -10.41 -3.03 -35.15
CA LYS A 91 -9.45 -2.41 -36.06
C LYS A 91 -8.41 -3.44 -36.51
N LYS A 92 -7.80 -3.22 -37.68
CA LYS A 92 -6.80 -4.12 -38.27
C LYS A 92 -5.63 -4.39 -37.31
N GLU A 93 -5.06 -3.34 -36.73
CA GLU A 93 -3.96 -3.42 -35.75
C GLU A 93 -4.32 -4.30 -34.53
N ILE A 94 -5.52 -4.12 -33.97
CA ILE A 94 -6.01 -4.91 -32.83
C ILE A 94 -6.24 -6.38 -33.24
N LYS A 95 -6.66 -6.62 -34.49
CA LYS A 95 -6.84 -7.97 -35.02
C LYS A 95 -5.50 -8.70 -35.12
N GLU A 96 -4.49 -8.06 -35.69
CA GLU A 96 -3.11 -8.60 -35.81
C GLU A 96 -2.48 -8.86 -34.43
N LEU A 97 -2.66 -7.93 -33.49
CA LEU A 97 -2.22 -8.12 -32.11
C LEU A 97 -2.90 -9.35 -31.47
N LYS A 98 -4.22 -9.49 -31.64
CA LYS A 98 -4.95 -10.65 -31.11
C LYS A 98 -4.54 -11.95 -31.76
N GLU A 99 -4.24 -11.98 -33.06
CA GLU A 99 -3.76 -13.17 -33.76
C GLU A 99 -2.39 -13.61 -33.20
N THR A 100 -1.46 -12.66 -33.03
CA THR A 100 -0.16 -12.91 -32.37
C THR A 100 -0.34 -13.47 -30.96
N LEU A 101 -1.16 -12.81 -30.14
CA LEU A 101 -1.41 -13.24 -28.76
C LEU A 101 -2.13 -14.59 -28.68
N LYS A 102 -3.05 -14.88 -29.61
CA LYS A 102 -3.73 -16.19 -29.71
C LYS A 102 -2.75 -17.30 -30.08
N GLY A 103 -1.86 -17.05 -31.04
CA GLY A 103 -0.81 -18.01 -31.39
C GLY A 103 0.06 -18.38 -30.19
N PHE A 104 0.47 -17.38 -29.40
CA PHE A 104 1.21 -17.62 -28.16
C PHE A 104 0.36 -18.34 -27.10
N LEU A 105 -0.90 -17.95 -26.92
CA LEU A 105 -1.83 -18.57 -25.98
C LEU A 105 -1.98 -20.07 -26.24
N GLU A 106 -2.30 -20.45 -27.48
CA GLU A 106 -2.51 -21.86 -27.86
C GLU A 106 -1.24 -22.69 -27.68
N LYS A 107 -0.08 -22.13 -28.05
CA LYS A 107 1.20 -22.84 -27.99
C LYS A 107 1.75 -22.99 -26.56
N HIS A 108 1.70 -21.94 -25.75
CA HIS A 108 2.47 -21.87 -24.51
C HIS A 108 1.64 -21.83 -23.23
N TYR A 109 0.41 -21.30 -23.27
CA TYR A 109 -0.37 -21.06 -22.04
C TYR A 109 -1.56 -22.00 -21.88
N LYS A 110 -2.30 -22.29 -22.96
CA LYS A 110 -3.45 -23.21 -22.95
C LYS A 110 -3.11 -24.62 -22.45
N PRO A 111 -1.94 -25.21 -22.78
CA PRO A 111 -1.54 -26.51 -22.20
C PRO A 111 -1.34 -26.49 -20.68
N LEU A 112 -1.21 -25.30 -20.08
CA LEU A 112 -1.03 -25.10 -18.63
C LEU A 112 -2.35 -24.79 -17.93
N MET A 113 -3.43 -24.51 -18.67
CA MET A 113 -4.75 -24.23 -18.11
C MET A 113 -5.47 -25.52 -17.69
N GLN A 114 -6.47 -25.37 -16.83
CA GLN A 114 -7.47 -26.41 -16.62
C GLN A 114 -8.65 -26.16 -17.59
N ASN A 115 -9.65 -27.04 -17.61
CA ASN A 115 -10.89 -26.86 -18.37
C ASN A 115 -11.79 -25.75 -17.77
N ASP A 116 -11.21 -24.61 -17.42
CA ASP A 116 -11.91 -23.44 -16.91
C ASP A 116 -12.51 -22.65 -18.10
N GLU A 117 -13.83 -22.71 -18.25
CA GLU A 117 -14.54 -21.87 -19.22
C GLU A 117 -14.59 -20.42 -18.75
N LEU A 118 -13.93 -19.54 -19.49
CA LEU A 118 -13.93 -18.09 -19.24
C LEU A 118 -14.82 -17.38 -20.27
N ASN A 119 -15.67 -16.48 -19.80
CA ASN A 119 -16.48 -15.64 -20.68
C ASN A 119 -16.63 -14.22 -20.10
N TYR A 120 -16.88 -13.24 -20.96
CA TYR A 120 -17.08 -11.84 -20.56
C TYR A 120 -18.43 -11.28 -21.02
N LYS A 121 -19.43 -12.16 -21.20
CA LYS A 121 -20.77 -11.75 -21.65
C LYS A 121 -21.33 -10.69 -20.69
N HIS A 122 -21.74 -9.54 -21.24
CA HIS A 122 -22.23 -8.38 -20.48
C HIS A 122 -21.20 -7.69 -19.56
N MET A 123 -19.91 -8.02 -19.66
CA MET A 123 -18.86 -7.50 -18.78
C MET A 123 -17.83 -6.60 -19.50
N ASN A 124 -18.06 -6.19 -20.75
CA ASN A 124 -17.12 -5.35 -21.50
C ASN A 124 -16.67 -4.09 -20.74
N THR A 125 -17.61 -3.35 -20.15
CA THR A 125 -17.30 -2.14 -19.36
C THR A 125 -16.51 -2.49 -18.10
N ILE A 126 -16.81 -3.61 -17.45
CA ILE A 126 -16.05 -4.11 -16.29
C ILE A 126 -14.61 -4.42 -16.71
N LEU A 127 -14.42 -5.10 -17.84
CA LEU A 127 -13.10 -5.43 -18.39
C LEU A 127 -12.30 -4.15 -18.67
N ASN A 128 -12.92 -3.09 -19.20
CA ASN A 128 -12.24 -1.80 -19.39
C ASN A 128 -11.76 -1.20 -18.06
N TYR A 129 -12.57 -1.26 -16.99
CA TYR A 129 -12.11 -0.83 -15.67
C TYR A 129 -10.98 -1.70 -15.11
N LEU A 130 -11.04 -3.01 -15.35
CA LEU A 130 -9.98 -3.95 -14.96
C LEU A 130 -8.69 -3.73 -15.74
N THR A 131 -8.77 -3.34 -17.02
CA THR A 131 -7.62 -2.91 -17.83
C THR A 131 -6.86 -1.78 -17.13
N ILE A 132 -7.59 -0.71 -16.77
CA ILE A 132 -7.02 0.45 -16.07
C ILE A 132 -6.40 0.03 -14.74
N ASP A 133 -7.06 -0.84 -13.98
CA ASP A 133 -6.55 -1.33 -12.70
C ASP A 133 -5.26 -2.16 -12.86
N ILE A 134 -5.15 -2.96 -13.91
CA ILE A 134 -3.95 -3.76 -14.21
C ILE A 134 -2.78 -2.84 -14.60
N ILE A 135 -2.99 -1.88 -15.51
CA ILE A 135 -1.94 -0.92 -15.90
C ILE A 135 -1.48 -0.11 -14.68
N THR A 136 -2.44 0.41 -13.90
CA THR A 136 -2.15 1.14 -12.65
C THR A 136 -1.36 0.29 -11.66
N MET A 137 -1.62 -1.02 -11.60
CA MET A 137 -0.89 -1.94 -10.74
C MET A 137 0.56 -2.12 -11.18
N TYR A 138 0.84 -2.22 -12.49
CA TYR A 138 2.20 -2.26 -13.03
C TYR A 138 2.94 -0.94 -12.75
N ASP A 139 2.32 0.19 -13.07
CA ASP A 139 2.87 1.52 -12.84
C ASP A 139 3.22 1.74 -11.37
N ASN A 140 2.30 1.41 -10.46
CA ASN A 140 2.53 1.58 -9.02
C ASN A 140 3.66 0.68 -8.51
N ASN A 141 3.79 -0.55 -9.03
CA ASN A 141 4.89 -1.43 -8.66
C ASN A 141 6.24 -0.79 -8.99
N ILE A 142 6.36 -0.16 -10.16
CA ILE A 142 7.57 0.53 -10.59
C ILE A 142 7.79 1.80 -9.76
N LYS A 143 6.78 2.68 -9.67
CA LYS A 143 6.84 3.97 -8.98
C LYS A 143 7.24 3.86 -7.51
N LEU A 144 6.81 2.81 -6.83
CA LEU A 144 7.05 2.61 -5.41
C LEU A 144 8.36 1.87 -5.12
N HIS A 145 8.80 0.97 -6.01
CA HIS A 145 9.85 0.01 -5.67
C HIS A 145 11.11 0.10 -6.54
N TYR A 146 11.11 0.82 -7.66
CA TYR A 146 12.25 0.80 -8.59
C TYR A 146 13.61 1.13 -7.91
N VAL A 147 13.64 2.14 -7.03
CA VAL A 147 14.85 2.48 -6.25
C VAL A 147 15.31 1.29 -5.39
N GLU A 148 14.38 0.58 -4.74
CA GLU A 148 14.68 -0.61 -3.93
C GLU A 148 15.28 -1.75 -4.78
N TYR A 149 14.91 -1.85 -6.07
CA TYR A 149 15.48 -2.82 -7.00
C TYR A 149 16.94 -2.48 -7.31
N VAL A 150 17.24 -1.22 -7.60
CA VAL A 150 18.62 -0.73 -7.80
C VAL A 150 19.45 -0.97 -6.53
N GLU A 151 18.91 -0.64 -5.35
CA GLU A 151 19.61 -0.87 -4.10
C GLU A 151 19.92 -2.35 -3.87
N ARG A 152 18.95 -3.23 -4.15
CA ARG A 152 19.11 -4.69 -4.00
C ARG A 152 20.17 -5.21 -4.95
N PHE A 153 20.10 -4.82 -6.22
CA PHE A 153 21.05 -5.20 -7.25
C PHE A 153 22.48 -4.82 -6.86
N VAL A 154 22.73 -3.55 -6.51
CA VAL A 154 24.06 -3.08 -6.07
C VAL A 154 24.55 -3.84 -4.83
N ASN A 155 23.67 -4.10 -3.86
CA ASN A 155 24.05 -4.85 -2.66
C ASN A 155 24.47 -6.30 -2.97
N VAL A 156 23.87 -6.92 -3.98
CA VAL A 156 24.18 -8.30 -4.42
C VAL A 156 25.50 -8.32 -5.18
N VAL A 157 25.65 -7.48 -6.20
CA VAL A 157 26.88 -7.39 -7.02
C VAL A 157 28.11 -7.16 -6.13
N TRP A 158 28.01 -6.25 -5.15
CA TRP A 158 29.10 -5.94 -4.22
C TRP A 158 29.16 -6.86 -3.00
N LYS A 159 28.42 -7.99 -3.01
CA LYS A 159 28.42 -9.03 -1.96
C LYS A 159 28.30 -8.45 -0.54
N LYS A 160 27.49 -7.41 -0.36
CA LYS A 160 27.39 -6.63 0.89
C LYS A 160 27.19 -7.53 2.12
N LYS A 161 26.33 -8.54 2.00
CA LYS A 161 26.03 -9.48 3.09
C LYS A 161 27.29 -10.23 3.55
N TYR A 162 28.04 -10.79 2.60
CA TYR A 162 29.28 -11.51 2.85
C TYR A 162 30.34 -10.60 3.50
N MET A 163 30.49 -9.38 3.01
CA MET A 163 31.43 -8.40 3.58
C MET A 163 31.08 -8.04 5.03
N ILE A 164 29.79 -7.83 5.34
CA ILE A 164 29.32 -7.58 6.70
C ILE A 164 29.59 -8.78 7.62
N GLU A 165 29.37 -10.01 7.13
CA GLU A 165 29.65 -11.22 7.89
C GLU A 165 31.13 -11.37 8.21
N LYS A 166 32.02 -11.07 7.25
CA LYS A 166 33.48 -11.02 7.50
C LYS A 166 33.85 -9.97 8.54
N ILE A 167 33.32 -8.76 8.44
CA ILE A 167 33.62 -7.67 9.40
C ILE A 167 33.18 -8.05 10.81
N ARG A 168 32.03 -8.72 10.95
CA ARG A 168 31.51 -9.16 12.26
C ARG A 168 32.32 -10.28 12.91
N LYS A 169 33.08 -11.05 12.12
CA LYS A 169 33.97 -12.12 12.61
C LYS A 169 35.36 -11.60 13.01
N LEU A 170 35.62 -10.30 12.86
CA LEU A 170 36.88 -9.71 13.30
C LEU A 170 36.91 -9.64 14.83
N ASN A 171 38.05 -10.00 15.42
CA ASN A 171 38.34 -9.80 16.85
C ASN A 171 38.58 -8.30 17.10
N SER A 172 37.52 -7.50 17.11
CA SER A 172 37.57 -6.05 17.33
C SER A 172 36.46 -5.62 18.28
N SER A 173 36.58 -4.42 18.85
CA SER A 173 35.53 -3.87 19.71
C SER A 173 34.22 -3.70 18.92
N LYS A 174 33.08 -3.74 19.62
CA LYS A 174 31.76 -3.53 19.00
C LYS A 174 31.68 -2.18 18.28
N GLY A 175 32.27 -1.13 18.84
CA GLY A 175 32.32 0.20 18.23
C GLY A 175 33.09 0.21 16.90
N ASP A 176 34.21 -0.51 16.83
CA ASP A 176 35.02 -0.60 15.61
C ASP A 176 34.32 -1.41 14.51
N ILE A 177 33.64 -2.49 14.89
CA ILE A 177 32.82 -3.30 13.98
C ILE A 177 31.71 -2.42 13.38
N ASP A 178 30.98 -1.68 14.22
CA ASP A 178 29.91 -0.80 13.78
C ASP A 178 30.44 0.32 12.86
N ASN A 179 31.60 0.91 13.18
CA ASN A 179 32.27 1.89 12.35
C ASN A 179 32.68 1.35 10.98
N LYS A 180 33.26 0.14 10.90
CA LYS A 180 33.62 -0.52 9.63
C LYS A 180 32.38 -0.82 8.78
N ILE A 181 31.30 -1.31 9.39
CA ILE A 181 30.03 -1.56 8.69
C ILE A 181 29.43 -0.24 8.17
N ASN A 182 29.50 0.83 8.95
CA ASN A 182 29.01 2.15 8.54
C ASN A 182 29.81 2.71 7.35
N LYS A 183 31.14 2.58 7.37
CA LYS A 183 32.00 2.97 6.22
C LYS A 183 31.61 2.23 4.94
N LEU A 184 31.48 0.90 5.00
CA LEU A 184 31.04 0.08 3.86
C LEU A 184 29.65 0.51 3.36
N CYS A 185 28.70 0.73 4.27
CA CYS A 185 27.36 1.15 3.89
C CYS A 185 27.34 2.55 3.25
N ASN A 186 28.18 3.47 3.72
CA ASN A 186 28.33 4.80 3.15
C ASN A 186 28.94 4.77 1.75
N GLN A 187 29.96 3.93 1.52
CA GLN A 187 30.52 3.71 0.18
C GLN A 187 29.46 3.19 -0.79
N LEU A 188 28.72 2.14 -0.42
CA LEU A 188 27.66 1.60 -1.27
C LEU A 188 26.52 2.60 -1.49
N ARG A 189 26.23 3.49 -0.52
CA ARG A 189 25.25 4.57 -0.70
C ARG A 189 25.71 5.57 -1.76
N ARG A 190 26.98 5.97 -1.75
CA ARG A 190 27.56 6.87 -2.76
C ARG A 190 27.45 6.27 -4.16
N ILE A 191 27.80 4.98 -4.30
CA ILE A 191 27.66 4.25 -5.58
C ILE A 191 26.21 4.26 -6.09
N LYS A 192 25.24 3.99 -5.21
CA LYS A 192 23.81 4.00 -5.57
C LYS A 192 23.33 5.39 -5.98
N ASN A 193 23.76 6.42 -5.25
CA ASN A 193 23.42 7.80 -5.59
C ASN A 193 24.00 8.18 -6.95
N ASP A 194 25.24 7.80 -7.24
CA ASP A 194 25.88 8.09 -8.53
C ASP A 194 25.19 7.33 -9.67
N ILE A 195 24.73 6.10 -9.44
CA ILE A 195 23.87 5.36 -10.37
C ILE A 195 22.59 6.15 -10.65
N LEU A 196 21.86 6.57 -9.62
CA LEU A 196 20.58 7.26 -9.77
C LEU A 196 20.74 8.74 -10.20
N ASN A 197 21.96 9.28 -10.18
CA ASN A 197 22.23 10.65 -10.60
C ASN A 197 22.16 10.76 -12.12
N VAL A 198 21.21 11.57 -12.59
CA VAL A 198 21.01 11.97 -13.98
C VAL A 198 21.07 13.50 -14.15
N GLU A 199 21.29 14.24 -13.05
CA GLU A 199 21.33 15.71 -13.02
C GLU A 199 22.74 16.23 -13.34
N THR A 200 23.76 15.60 -12.75
CA THR A 200 25.15 16.05 -12.86
C THR A 200 26.10 14.91 -13.22
N ASN A 201 27.23 15.25 -13.84
CA ASN A 201 28.32 14.32 -14.15
C ASN A 201 29.30 14.13 -12.97
N GLU A 202 29.00 14.74 -11.82
CA GLU A 202 29.85 14.66 -10.63
C GLU A 202 29.58 13.38 -9.84
N TYR A 203 30.64 12.62 -9.57
CA TYR A 203 30.57 11.40 -8.77
C TYR A 203 30.85 11.70 -7.30
N LYS A 204 30.05 11.10 -6.42
CA LYS A 204 30.27 11.09 -4.97
C LYS A 204 31.07 9.87 -4.52
N SER A 205 31.13 8.82 -5.33
CA SER A 205 31.88 7.58 -5.07
C SER A 205 33.35 7.70 -5.49
N ASP A 206 34.19 6.78 -4.97
CA ASP A 206 35.61 6.73 -5.30
C ASP A 206 35.83 6.43 -6.79
N LYS A 207 36.90 6.98 -7.38
CA LYS A 207 37.23 6.89 -8.82
C LYS A 207 37.26 5.46 -9.36
N SER A 208 37.60 4.48 -8.51
CA SER A 208 37.62 3.05 -8.87
C SER A 208 36.26 2.51 -9.31
N TYR A 209 35.16 3.12 -8.88
CA TYR A 209 33.80 2.66 -9.20
C TYR A 209 33.24 3.29 -10.48
N HIS A 210 33.81 4.40 -10.97
CA HIS A 210 33.18 5.21 -12.03
C HIS A 210 33.03 4.44 -13.35
N LYS A 211 34.05 3.67 -13.74
CA LYS A 211 33.99 2.81 -14.95
C LYS A 211 32.87 1.77 -14.84
N TRP A 212 32.74 1.14 -13.68
CA TRP A 212 31.70 0.15 -13.43
C TRP A 212 30.31 0.79 -13.40
N ILE A 213 30.15 1.96 -12.76
CA ILE A 213 28.89 2.72 -12.71
C ILE A 213 28.42 3.08 -14.14
N ASN A 214 29.30 3.60 -14.99
CA ASN A 214 28.94 3.97 -16.36
C ASN A 214 28.51 2.79 -17.22
N ASN A 215 29.19 1.65 -17.05
CA ASN A 215 28.83 0.44 -17.78
C ASN A 215 27.45 -0.07 -17.34
N ILE A 216 27.20 -0.13 -16.03
CA ILE A 216 25.96 -0.71 -15.53
C ILE A 216 24.75 0.19 -15.71
N LYS A 217 24.92 1.53 -15.70
CA LYS A 217 23.86 2.50 -15.98
C LYS A 217 23.14 2.19 -17.29
N LYS A 218 23.87 1.75 -18.33
CA LYS A 218 23.31 1.40 -19.65
C LYS A 218 22.26 0.28 -19.59
N SER A 219 22.31 -0.58 -18.58
CA SER A 219 21.39 -1.72 -18.44
C SER A 219 20.34 -1.51 -17.36
N ILE A 220 20.64 -0.70 -16.33
CA ILE A 220 19.74 -0.50 -15.20
C ILE A 220 18.92 0.79 -15.31
N ILE A 221 19.27 1.73 -16.19
CA ILE A 221 18.51 2.97 -16.47
C ILE A 221 18.05 2.93 -17.92
N PRO A 222 16.82 3.39 -18.23
CA PRO A 222 16.36 3.45 -19.62
C PRO A 222 17.23 4.38 -20.46
N SER A 223 17.56 3.94 -21.68
CA SER A 223 18.27 4.77 -22.67
C SER A 223 17.34 5.85 -23.19
N LYS A 224 17.52 7.09 -22.72
CA LYS A 224 16.71 8.26 -23.11
C LYS A 224 17.61 9.49 -23.24
N GLU A 225 17.28 10.35 -24.19
CA GLU A 225 17.98 11.63 -24.40
C GLU A 225 17.73 12.61 -23.24
N HIS A 226 16.50 12.66 -22.74
CA HIS A 226 16.10 13.59 -21.67
C HIS A 226 15.25 12.92 -20.59
N PHE A 227 15.63 13.16 -19.33
CA PHE A 227 14.84 12.79 -18.15
C PHE A 227 13.92 13.95 -17.78
N ASN A 228 12.67 13.65 -17.43
CA ASN A 228 11.73 14.70 -17.02
C ASN A 228 12.26 15.48 -15.80
N LYS A 229 12.35 16.81 -15.95
CA LYS A 229 12.94 17.73 -14.96
C LYS A 229 14.41 17.41 -14.59
N ASN A 230 15.13 16.74 -15.47
CA ASN A 230 16.47 16.22 -15.23
C ASN A 230 16.57 15.34 -13.97
N ASN A 231 15.47 14.76 -13.49
CA ASN A 231 15.44 14.04 -12.22
C ASN A 231 14.84 12.65 -12.39
N ILE A 232 15.60 11.61 -12.04
CA ILE A 232 15.15 10.21 -12.20
C ILE A 232 13.90 9.90 -11.38
N HIS A 233 13.80 10.44 -10.16
CA HIS A 233 12.65 10.19 -9.29
C HIS A 233 11.38 10.80 -9.89
N TYR A 234 11.47 11.98 -10.49
CA TYR A 234 10.35 12.59 -11.20
C TYR A 234 10.00 11.85 -12.50
N ASP A 235 11.01 11.38 -13.24
CA ASP A 235 10.80 10.62 -14.47
C ASP A 235 10.11 9.27 -14.22
N ILE A 236 10.52 8.53 -13.18
CA ILE A 236 9.86 7.29 -12.75
C ILE A 236 8.37 7.51 -12.46
N GLN A 237 8.00 8.66 -11.86
CA GLN A 237 6.58 8.98 -11.61
C GLN A 237 5.81 9.30 -12.89
N SER A 238 6.49 9.82 -13.91
CA SER A 238 5.89 10.33 -15.14
C SER A 238 5.80 9.25 -16.23
N LYS A 239 6.86 8.46 -16.42
CA LYS A 239 7.00 7.40 -17.44
C LYS A 239 7.52 6.11 -16.80
N PRO A 240 6.73 5.45 -15.94
CA PRO A 240 7.17 4.27 -15.19
C PRO A 240 7.52 3.09 -16.11
N GLN A 241 6.75 2.82 -17.17
CA GLN A 241 6.90 1.59 -17.97
C GLN A 241 8.29 1.45 -18.62
N ASP A 242 8.95 2.56 -18.94
CA ASP A 242 10.32 2.58 -19.51
C ASP A 242 11.35 1.91 -18.59
N TYR A 243 11.07 1.82 -17.29
CA TYR A 243 11.94 1.23 -16.29
C TYR A 243 11.69 -0.27 -16.06
N LEU A 244 10.62 -0.83 -16.63
CA LEU A 244 10.26 -2.25 -16.46
C LEU A 244 11.31 -3.21 -17.05
N PRO A 245 11.85 -2.99 -18.27
CA PRO A 245 12.95 -3.81 -18.81
C PRO A 245 14.17 -3.84 -17.88
N CYS A 246 14.54 -2.68 -17.32
CA CYS A 246 15.65 -2.57 -16.37
C CYS A 246 15.40 -3.38 -15.08
N MET A 247 14.15 -3.41 -14.58
CA MET A 247 13.79 -4.24 -13.43
C MET A 247 13.91 -5.74 -13.74
N ILE A 248 13.55 -6.17 -14.95
CA ILE A 248 13.74 -7.55 -15.41
C ILE A 248 15.23 -7.89 -15.43
N TYR A 249 16.05 -7.07 -16.09
CA TYR A 249 17.50 -7.25 -16.16
C TYR A 249 18.13 -7.44 -14.76
N MET A 250 17.88 -6.51 -13.84
CA MET A 250 18.44 -6.55 -12.49
C MET A 250 18.05 -7.81 -11.73
N MET A 251 16.79 -8.25 -11.85
CA MET A 251 16.33 -9.43 -11.12
C MET A 251 16.75 -10.73 -11.81
N LYS A 252 16.89 -10.80 -13.15
CA LYS A 252 17.45 -11.97 -13.83
C LYS A 252 18.89 -12.22 -13.38
N TYR A 253 19.71 -11.17 -13.26
CA TYR A 253 21.06 -11.27 -12.74
C TYR A 253 21.09 -11.87 -11.31
N ILE A 254 20.21 -11.39 -10.42
CA ILE A 254 20.15 -11.90 -9.04
C ILE A 254 19.66 -13.35 -9.00
N GLU A 255 18.73 -13.74 -9.87
CA GLU A 255 18.22 -15.11 -9.93
C GLU A 255 19.28 -16.10 -10.44
N GLN A 256 20.12 -15.69 -11.40
CA GLN A 256 21.26 -16.49 -11.89
C GLN A 256 22.28 -16.80 -10.78
N ASP A 257 22.47 -15.88 -9.81
CA ASP A 257 23.27 -16.10 -8.60
C ASP A 257 22.59 -17.03 -7.56
N GLY A 258 21.44 -17.62 -7.89
CA GLY A 258 20.68 -18.50 -6.99
C GLY A 258 20.03 -17.78 -5.82
N LEU A 259 19.96 -16.45 -5.85
CA LEU A 259 19.38 -15.65 -4.78
C LEU A 259 17.89 -15.38 -5.02
N SER A 260 17.12 -15.27 -3.94
CA SER A 260 15.72 -14.86 -4.04
C SER A 260 15.59 -13.51 -4.74
N ILE A 261 14.51 -13.29 -5.50
CA ILE A 261 14.25 -12.03 -6.21
C ILE A 261 13.01 -11.29 -5.70
N ASN A 262 12.94 -10.00 -6.03
CA ASN A 262 11.73 -9.21 -5.91
C ASN A 262 10.79 -9.53 -7.09
N ASN A 263 9.49 -9.39 -6.88
CA ASN A 263 8.50 -9.76 -7.90
C ASN A 263 8.34 -8.64 -8.93
N VAL A 264 8.99 -8.75 -10.10
CA VAL A 264 8.94 -7.71 -11.16
C VAL A 264 7.51 -7.54 -11.70
N PHE A 265 6.81 -8.64 -11.92
CA PHE A 265 5.48 -8.65 -12.53
C PHE A 265 4.40 -8.83 -11.46
N PRO A 266 3.47 -7.88 -11.29
CA PRO A 266 2.37 -8.05 -10.36
C PRO A 266 1.51 -9.29 -10.68
N LEU A 267 1.25 -10.12 -9.66
CA LEU A 267 0.45 -11.35 -9.79
C LEU A 267 -0.63 -11.41 -8.71
N ARG A 268 -1.77 -12.04 -9.03
CA ARG A 268 -2.84 -12.27 -8.05
C ARG A 268 -2.57 -13.52 -7.22
N ASN A 269 -2.09 -13.31 -5.99
CA ASN A 269 -1.76 -14.39 -5.05
C ASN A 269 -2.99 -14.97 -4.34
N GLU A 270 -3.96 -14.12 -4.01
CA GLU A 270 -5.17 -14.50 -3.29
C GLU A 270 -6.30 -14.82 -4.28
N ILE A 271 -6.96 -15.96 -4.10
CA ILE A 271 -8.06 -16.40 -4.97
C ILE A 271 -9.45 -15.95 -4.51
N VAL A 272 -9.57 -15.38 -3.30
CA VAL A 272 -10.80 -14.75 -2.83
C VAL A 272 -11.21 -13.62 -3.80
N PRO A 273 -12.47 -13.61 -4.27
CA PRO A 273 -12.94 -12.61 -5.22
C PRO A 273 -12.74 -11.17 -4.74
N LYS A 274 -12.43 -10.28 -5.69
CA LYS A 274 -12.13 -8.87 -5.47
C LYS A 274 -13.29 -7.99 -5.96
N HIS A 275 -13.18 -6.70 -5.68
CA HIS A 275 -14.20 -5.75 -6.12
C HIS A 275 -14.11 -5.54 -7.63
N ILE A 276 -15.26 -5.44 -8.27
CA ILE A 276 -15.42 -4.95 -9.65
C ILE A 276 -16.17 -3.62 -9.61
N ARG A 277 -15.95 -2.76 -10.60
CA ARG A 277 -16.73 -1.53 -10.81
C ARG A 277 -17.99 -1.85 -11.60
N ILE A 278 -19.12 -1.33 -11.14
CA ILE A 278 -20.41 -1.38 -11.81
C ILE A 278 -20.90 0.07 -11.97
N ASP A 279 -21.00 0.51 -13.21
CA ASP A 279 -21.62 1.77 -13.63
C ASP A 279 -23.03 1.51 -14.21
N THR A 280 -23.73 2.58 -14.60
CA THR A 280 -25.06 2.48 -15.22
C THR A 280 -25.06 1.56 -16.45
N THR A 281 -24.03 1.61 -17.29
CA THR A 281 -23.89 0.77 -18.49
C THR A 281 -23.84 -0.72 -18.13
N THR A 282 -22.96 -1.06 -17.18
CA THR A 282 -22.80 -2.43 -16.67
C THR A 282 -24.10 -2.90 -16.02
N LEU A 283 -24.77 -2.03 -15.26
CA LEU A 283 -26.01 -2.35 -14.58
C LEU A 283 -27.12 -2.73 -15.58
N VAL A 284 -27.28 -1.97 -16.67
CA VAL A 284 -28.23 -2.28 -17.75
C VAL A 284 -27.89 -3.62 -18.40
N HIS A 285 -26.63 -3.84 -18.77
CA HIS A 285 -26.23 -5.08 -19.44
C HIS A 285 -26.37 -6.32 -18.56
N LEU A 286 -25.98 -6.23 -17.29
CA LEU A 286 -25.95 -7.35 -16.35
C LEU A 286 -27.34 -7.66 -15.78
N MET A 287 -28.12 -6.64 -15.43
CA MET A 287 -29.29 -6.81 -14.56
C MET A 287 -30.63 -6.75 -15.31
N MET A 288 -30.77 -5.90 -16.33
CA MET A 288 -32.05 -5.73 -17.01
C MET A 288 -32.46 -6.99 -17.78
N ARG A 289 -33.72 -7.39 -17.59
CA ARG A 289 -34.37 -8.50 -18.31
C ARG A 289 -35.21 -7.96 -19.47
N LYS A 290 -35.55 -8.84 -20.43
CA LYS A 290 -36.43 -8.49 -21.55
C LYS A 290 -37.79 -7.95 -21.09
N GLU A 291 -38.32 -8.50 -20.01
CA GLU A 291 -39.57 -8.08 -19.35
C GLU A 291 -39.55 -6.61 -18.89
N GLN A 292 -38.37 -6.04 -18.66
CA GLN A 292 -38.19 -4.69 -18.13
C GLN A 292 -37.89 -3.67 -19.25
N GLY A 293 -37.98 -4.10 -20.52
CA GLY A 293 -37.76 -3.28 -21.71
C GLY A 293 -36.55 -3.71 -22.54
N ASN A 294 -36.38 -3.04 -23.68
CA ASN A 294 -35.28 -3.31 -24.59
C ASN A 294 -34.00 -2.60 -24.12
N LYS A 295 -32.91 -3.35 -23.89
CA LYS A 295 -31.61 -2.80 -23.47
C LYS A 295 -31.11 -1.72 -24.43
N CYS A 296 -31.38 -1.85 -25.72
CA CYS A 296 -30.95 -0.88 -26.74
C CYS A 296 -31.61 0.49 -26.57
N GLU A 297 -32.83 0.57 -26.03
CA GLU A 297 -33.52 1.85 -25.81
C GLU A 297 -32.82 2.69 -24.73
N TYR A 298 -32.29 2.04 -23.71
CA TYR A 298 -31.54 2.71 -22.64
C TYR A 298 -30.12 3.09 -23.06
N LEU A 299 -29.51 2.35 -23.99
CA LEU A 299 -28.10 2.54 -24.37
C LEU A 299 -27.90 3.51 -25.55
N THR A 300 -28.98 3.98 -26.18
CA THR A 300 -28.93 4.84 -27.36
C THR A 300 -29.51 6.23 -27.10
N LYS A 301 -29.25 7.20 -27.98
CA LYS A 301 -29.83 8.57 -27.96
C LYS A 301 -29.64 9.34 -26.64
N GLY A 302 -28.60 9.02 -25.87
CA GLY A 302 -28.33 9.64 -24.56
C GLY A 302 -29.30 9.24 -23.45
N ASN A 303 -30.16 8.24 -23.68
CA ASN A 303 -31.17 7.79 -22.71
C ASN A 303 -30.55 7.22 -21.43
N LEU A 304 -29.33 6.68 -21.52
CA LEU A 304 -28.61 6.16 -20.36
C LEU A 304 -28.40 7.25 -19.31
N LYS A 305 -27.99 8.45 -19.75
CA LYS A 305 -27.75 9.59 -18.88
C LYS A 305 -29.06 10.20 -18.38
N LYS A 306 -30.08 10.29 -19.24
CA LYS A 306 -31.40 10.82 -18.86
C LYS A 306 -32.11 9.97 -17.81
N ASN A 307 -31.91 8.64 -17.85
CA ASN A 307 -32.60 7.69 -16.98
C ASN A 307 -31.69 7.10 -15.89
N GLU A 308 -30.48 7.64 -15.69
CA GLU A 308 -29.51 7.03 -14.76
C GLU A 308 -30.07 6.91 -13.34
N ASP A 309 -30.70 7.97 -12.82
CA ASP A 309 -31.31 7.95 -11.49
C ASP A 309 -32.40 6.88 -11.38
N LYS A 310 -33.30 6.81 -12.38
CA LYS A 310 -34.37 5.82 -12.43
C LYS A 310 -33.85 4.39 -12.48
N ILE A 311 -32.81 4.13 -13.27
CA ILE A 311 -32.19 2.80 -13.37
C ILE A 311 -31.58 2.41 -12.02
N TRP A 312 -30.85 3.33 -11.38
CA TRP A 312 -30.23 3.06 -10.09
C TRP A 312 -31.28 2.91 -8.97
N GLU A 313 -32.32 3.74 -8.96
CA GLU A 313 -33.48 3.61 -8.06
C GLU A 313 -34.20 2.27 -8.24
N PHE A 314 -34.26 1.74 -9.45
CA PHE A 314 -34.92 0.46 -9.71
C PHE A 314 -34.16 -0.71 -9.06
N PHE A 315 -32.82 -0.75 -9.18
CA PHE A 315 -32.01 -1.85 -8.64
C PHE A 315 -31.50 -1.61 -7.21
N PHE A 316 -31.41 -0.35 -6.77
CA PHE A 316 -30.80 0.04 -5.50
C PHE A 316 -31.70 0.97 -4.70
N ARG A 317 -31.53 0.91 -3.38
CA ARG A 317 -32.15 1.75 -2.37
C ARG A 317 -31.42 3.10 -2.26
N THR A 318 -31.42 3.88 -3.34
CA THR A 318 -30.72 5.18 -3.45
C THR A 318 -31.30 6.23 -2.49
N GLU A 319 -32.51 6.02 -1.95
CA GLU A 319 -33.12 6.90 -0.95
C GLU A 319 -32.35 6.92 0.38
N ARG A 320 -31.54 5.89 0.64
CA ARG A 320 -30.81 5.70 1.90
C ARG A 320 -29.73 6.75 2.11
N ARG A 321 -29.48 7.06 3.39
CA ARG A 321 -28.40 7.97 3.83
C ARG A 321 -27.01 7.62 3.26
N SER A 322 -26.75 6.35 2.94
CA SER A 322 -25.47 5.94 2.34
C SER A 322 -25.20 6.51 0.95
N PHE A 323 -26.22 7.00 0.25
CA PHE A 323 -26.11 7.67 -1.05
C PHE A 323 -26.15 9.20 -0.93
N LYS A 324 -26.44 9.73 0.27
CA LYS A 324 -26.63 11.16 0.53
C LYS A 324 -25.50 11.69 1.40
N LYS A 325 -24.80 12.72 0.92
CA LYS A 325 -23.73 13.39 1.68
C LYS A 325 -23.65 14.86 1.28
N ASN A 326 -23.57 15.76 2.26
CA ASN A 326 -23.41 17.19 1.98
C ASN A 326 -22.18 17.41 1.07
N GLU A 327 -22.33 18.26 0.06
CA GLU A 327 -21.31 18.61 -0.95
C GLU A 327 -20.89 17.49 -1.92
N TYR A 328 -21.54 16.31 -1.83
CA TYR A 328 -21.28 15.19 -2.74
C TYR A 328 -22.58 14.60 -3.28
N THR A 329 -22.53 14.18 -4.54
CA THR A 329 -23.64 13.52 -5.22
C THR A 329 -23.23 12.09 -5.59
N PHE A 330 -24.19 11.17 -5.63
CA PHE A 330 -23.94 9.81 -6.09
C PHE A 330 -23.43 9.83 -7.54
N HIS A 331 -22.29 9.19 -7.79
CA HIS A 331 -21.65 9.20 -9.11
C HIS A 331 -22.17 8.08 -10.03
N HIS A 332 -23.33 7.49 -9.72
CA HIS A 332 -23.92 6.39 -10.48
C HIS A 332 -22.96 5.22 -10.72
N MET A 333 -22.14 4.94 -9.69
CA MET A 333 -21.10 3.93 -9.72
C MET A 333 -20.90 3.29 -8.35
N ILE A 334 -20.75 1.97 -8.33
CA ILE A 334 -20.36 1.22 -7.14
C ILE A 334 -19.16 0.32 -7.43
N GLU A 335 -18.41 0.01 -6.39
CA GLU A 335 -17.45 -1.10 -6.38
C GLU A 335 -17.97 -2.22 -5.48
N THR A 336 -17.97 -3.46 -5.96
CA THR A 336 -18.54 -4.59 -5.20
C THR A 336 -17.78 -5.89 -5.41
N ASP A 337 -17.62 -6.67 -4.33
CA ASP A 337 -17.17 -8.06 -4.38
C ASP A 337 -18.34 -9.05 -4.19
N GLY A 338 -19.59 -8.61 -4.38
CA GLY A 338 -20.79 -9.42 -4.15
C GLY A 338 -21.16 -9.56 -2.67
N VAL A 339 -20.41 -8.98 -1.74
CA VAL A 339 -20.75 -8.96 -0.30
C VAL A 339 -20.71 -7.55 0.26
N SER A 340 -19.65 -6.84 -0.04
CA SER A 340 -19.47 -5.43 0.26
C SER A 340 -19.74 -4.57 -0.97
N CYS A 341 -20.31 -3.40 -0.74
CA CYS A 341 -20.66 -2.41 -1.74
C CYS A 341 -20.08 -1.07 -1.29
N SER A 342 -19.21 -0.53 -2.13
CA SER A 342 -18.56 0.76 -2.01
C SER A 342 -19.29 1.73 -2.94
N ILE A 343 -20.06 2.65 -2.38
CA ILE A 343 -20.82 3.66 -3.12
C ILE A 343 -19.89 4.82 -3.44
N VAL A 344 -19.72 5.16 -4.71
CA VAL A 344 -18.85 6.26 -5.16
C VAL A 344 -19.67 7.55 -5.23
N LEU A 345 -19.19 8.59 -4.55
CA LEU A 345 -19.76 9.92 -4.54
C LEU A 345 -18.75 10.92 -5.11
N ILE A 346 -19.22 11.85 -5.94
CA ILE A 346 -18.41 12.92 -6.55
C ILE A 346 -18.76 14.26 -5.93
N ARG A 347 -17.77 15.15 -5.78
CA ARG A 347 -17.99 16.52 -5.28
C ARG A 347 -18.90 17.29 -6.23
N ASN A 348 -19.85 18.06 -5.68
CA ASN A 348 -20.93 18.68 -6.46
C ASN A 348 -20.46 19.60 -7.60
N ASP A 349 -19.38 20.35 -7.38
CA ASP A 349 -18.80 21.27 -8.36
C ASP A 349 -18.07 20.56 -9.52
N LEU A 350 -17.78 19.26 -9.39
CA LEU A 350 -17.08 18.43 -10.37
C LEU A 350 -18.02 17.53 -11.18
N ILE A 351 -19.33 17.57 -10.91
CA ILE A 351 -20.32 16.80 -11.67
C ILE A 351 -20.26 17.20 -13.15
N GLY A 352 -20.11 16.22 -14.04
CA GLY A 352 -20.04 16.44 -15.48
C GLY A 352 -18.74 17.09 -15.99
N LYS A 353 -17.78 17.38 -15.10
CA LYS A 353 -16.50 18.01 -15.46
C LYS A 353 -15.37 17.00 -15.50
N ARG A 354 -14.34 17.31 -16.29
CA ARG A 354 -13.09 16.55 -16.28
C ARG A 354 -12.41 16.74 -14.93
N ILE A 355 -12.19 15.63 -14.22
CA ILE A 355 -11.58 15.65 -12.89
C ILE A 355 -10.09 15.88 -13.05
N PRO A 356 -9.50 16.90 -12.40
CA PRO A 356 -8.07 17.13 -12.45
C PRO A 356 -7.31 15.93 -11.86
N SER A 357 -6.08 15.69 -12.32
CA SER A 357 -5.21 14.74 -11.63
C SER A 357 -4.88 15.28 -10.24
N SER A 358 -5.38 14.62 -9.19
CA SER A 358 -5.00 14.97 -7.83
C SER A 358 -3.52 14.63 -7.63
N LYS A 359 -2.66 15.65 -7.61
CA LYS A 359 -1.35 15.53 -6.98
C LYS A 359 -1.60 15.57 -5.49
N ASN A 360 -1.79 14.41 -4.86
CA ASN A 360 -1.81 14.29 -3.41
C ASN A 360 -0.44 14.73 -2.86
N LYS A 361 -0.23 16.04 -2.68
CA LYS A 361 0.89 16.59 -1.91
C LYS A 361 0.55 16.43 -0.44
N ASN A 362 0.74 15.21 0.07
CA ASN A 362 0.64 14.96 1.49
C ASN A 362 1.98 15.34 2.12
N ASN A 363 2.26 16.65 2.18
CA ASN A 363 3.46 17.16 2.84
C ASN A 363 3.16 17.18 4.34
N GLU A 364 3.59 16.13 5.03
CA GLU A 364 3.74 16.21 6.48
C GLU A 364 4.75 17.32 6.76
N LYS A 365 4.33 18.32 7.54
CA LYS A 365 5.18 19.44 7.91
C LYS A 365 5.74 19.19 9.28
N TYR A 366 7.02 19.49 9.46
CA TYR A 366 7.57 19.56 10.80
C TYR A 366 7.15 20.87 11.47
N ILE A 367 7.06 20.84 12.80
CA ILE A 367 6.65 22.02 13.58
C ILE A 367 7.67 23.16 13.41
N ASP A 368 8.95 22.86 13.23
CA ASP A 368 10.05 23.82 13.07
C ASP A 368 10.18 24.37 11.64
N GLU A 369 9.40 23.86 10.68
CA GLU A 369 9.29 24.38 9.32
C GLU A 369 8.18 25.44 9.18
N LEU A 370 7.53 25.85 10.28
CA LEU A 370 6.49 26.87 10.25
C LEU A 370 7.09 28.26 10.39
N ASP A 371 6.65 29.17 9.51
CA ASP A 371 7.05 30.57 9.53
C ASP A 371 6.26 31.41 10.56
N ASP A 372 5.07 30.95 10.95
CA ASP A 372 4.14 31.67 11.84
C ASP A 372 3.44 30.70 12.81
N TYR A 373 3.60 30.98 14.11
CA TYR A 373 3.05 30.21 15.23
C TYR A 373 1.88 30.90 15.95
N THR A 374 1.51 32.13 15.58
CA THR A 374 0.49 32.93 16.29
C THR A 374 -0.84 32.20 16.47
N LYS A 375 -1.25 31.42 15.47
CA LYS A 375 -2.49 30.61 15.50
C LYS A 375 -2.41 29.40 16.42
N LEU A 376 -1.21 28.97 16.79
CA LEU A 376 -0.96 27.80 17.63
C LEU A 376 -0.73 28.17 19.10
N GLN A 377 -0.29 29.40 19.40
CA GLN A 377 0.00 29.86 20.76
C GLN A 377 -1.21 29.80 21.71
N ASN A 378 -2.40 30.04 21.17
CA ASN A 378 -3.65 29.98 21.95
C ASN A 378 -4.26 28.58 22.03
N LYS A 379 -3.62 27.58 21.43
CA LYS A 379 -4.13 26.20 21.38
C LYS A 379 -3.44 25.33 22.42
N LYS A 380 -4.19 24.37 22.95
CA LYS A 380 -3.66 23.30 23.76
C LYS A 380 -2.78 22.37 22.91
N ILE A 381 -1.52 22.24 23.30
CA ILE A 381 -0.57 21.35 22.62
C ILE A 381 -0.77 19.94 23.16
N VAL A 382 -0.93 18.96 22.26
CA VAL A 382 -0.92 17.54 22.61
C VAL A 382 0.20 16.85 21.85
N ALA A 383 1.22 16.41 22.58
CA ALA A 383 2.33 15.67 22.03
C ALA A 383 2.06 14.17 22.04
N ILE A 384 2.44 13.49 20.96
CA ILE A 384 2.19 12.07 20.76
C ILE A 384 3.49 11.35 20.44
N ASP A 385 3.85 10.38 21.28
CA ASP A 385 4.92 9.41 21.04
C ASP A 385 4.33 8.15 20.37
N PRO A 386 4.67 7.86 19.10
CA PRO A 386 4.21 6.66 18.40
C PRO A 386 5.04 5.41 18.77
N GLY A 387 4.39 4.45 19.43
CA GLY A 387 5.05 3.23 19.90
C GLY A 387 4.57 1.92 19.24
N LYS A 388 5.02 0.79 19.83
CA LYS A 388 4.66 -0.58 19.39
C LYS A 388 3.60 -1.23 20.29
N CYS A 389 3.73 -1.06 21.60
CA CYS A 389 2.78 -1.59 22.58
C CYS A 389 1.65 -0.58 22.76
N ASP A 390 2.03 0.64 23.13
CA ASP A 390 1.16 1.81 23.02
C ASP A 390 1.35 2.37 21.62
N ILE A 391 0.34 2.23 20.76
CA ILE A 391 0.40 2.73 19.39
C ILE A 391 0.48 4.26 19.41
N LEU A 392 -0.19 4.89 20.38
CA LEU A 392 -0.11 6.30 20.67
C LEU A 392 -0.02 6.48 22.19
N TYR A 393 0.96 7.26 22.63
CA TYR A 393 1.02 7.80 23.98
C TYR A 393 0.94 9.32 23.90
N CYS A 394 -0.14 9.92 24.39
CA CYS A 394 -0.40 11.35 24.30
C CYS A 394 -0.21 12.03 25.66
N VAL A 395 0.36 13.24 25.65
CA VAL A 395 0.49 14.12 26.82
C VAL A 395 0.20 15.57 26.43
N ASP A 396 -0.37 16.36 27.35
CA ASP A 396 -0.63 17.79 27.16
C ASP A 396 0.30 18.71 27.97
N GLY A 397 1.37 18.16 28.53
CA GLY A 397 2.32 18.91 29.35
C GLY A 397 3.56 18.10 29.71
N TYR A 398 4.60 18.79 30.18
CA TYR A 398 5.81 18.16 30.73
C TYR A 398 5.77 17.98 32.26
N ASN A 399 4.83 18.66 32.95
CA ASN A 399 4.67 18.61 34.41
C ASN A 399 4.09 17.28 34.90
N LYS A 400 4.12 17.03 36.22
CA LYS A 400 3.58 15.78 36.81
C LYS A 400 2.07 15.65 36.61
N ASP A 401 1.34 16.76 36.62
CA ASP A 401 -0.12 16.80 36.49
C ASP A 401 -0.63 16.78 35.04
N ALA A 402 0.26 16.56 34.08
CA ALA A 402 -0.10 16.47 32.67
C ALA A 402 -1.11 15.33 32.44
N THR A 403 -2.16 15.64 31.68
CA THR A 403 -3.15 14.66 31.26
C THR A 403 -2.51 13.70 30.27
N THR A 404 -2.70 12.39 30.50
CA THR A 404 -2.17 11.36 29.61
C THR A 404 -3.29 10.54 28.99
N PHE A 405 -3.09 10.12 27.74
CA PHE A 405 -4.00 9.22 27.05
C PHE A 405 -3.21 8.17 26.28
N ARG A 406 -3.65 6.91 26.35
CA ARG A 406 -2.96 5.80 25.69
C ARG A 406 -3.91 5.03 24.79
N TYR A 407 -3.44 4.75 23.59
CA TYR A 407 -4.12 3.87 22.66
C TYR A 407 -3.24 2.65 22.35
N THR A 408 -3.65 1.50 22.88
CA THR A 408 -2.79 0.31 22.91
C THR A 408 -3.07 -0.66 21.76
N GLN A 409 -2.03 -1.42 21.42
CA GLN A 409 -2.07 -2.49 20.43
C GLN A 409 -3.13 -3.55 20.76
N ASP A 410 -3.24 -3.94 22.03
CA ASP A 410 -4.15 -5.00 22.45
C ASP A 410 -5.62 -4.54 22.48
N SER A 411 -5.88 -3.29 22.86
CA SER A 411 -7.21 -2.68 22.72
C SER A 411 -7.67 -2.70 21.26
N ARG A 412 -6.83 -2.18 20.35
CA ARG A 412 -7.09 -2.21 18.90
C ARG A 412 -7.35 -3.62 18.39
N ARG A 413 -6.50 -4.58 18.78
CA ARG A 413 -6.62 -5.98 18.35
C ARG A 413 -7.92 -6.63 18.83
N LYS A 414 -8.32 -6.38 20.08
CA LYS A 414 -9.57 -6.89 20.66
C LYS A 414 -10.78 -6.30 19.93
N GLU A 415 -10.80 -4.97 19.76
CA GLU A 415 -11.93 -4.27 19.14
C GLU A 415 -12.06 -4.52 17.63
N THR A 416 -10.95 -4.62 16.91
CA THR A 416 -10.96 -4.93 15.47
C THR A 416 -11.30 -6.38 15.18
N LYS A 417 -11.18 -7.28 16.17
CA LYS A 417 -11.38 -8.73 16.06
C LYS A 417 -10.42 -9.40 15.05
N SER A 418 -9.28 -8.76 14.74
CA SER A 418 -8.33 -9.25 13.72
C SER A 418 -7.88 -10.69 14.00
N LYS A 419 -7.40 -10.97 15.22
CA LYS A 419 -7.00 -12.31 15.65
C LYS A 419 -8.15 -13.32 15.62
N LYS A 420 -9.36 -12.91 16.00
CA LYS A 420 -10.54 -13.80 15.98
C LYS A 420 -10.82 -14.24 14.53
N TYR A 421 -10.81 -13.30 13.59
CA TYR A 421 -11.04 -13.63 12.18
C TYR A 421 -9.90 -14.45 11.58
N SER A 422 -8.65 -14.19 11.94
CA SER A 422 -7.53 -15.05 11.52
C SER A 422 -7.66 -16.48 12.03
N LYS A 423 -8.11 -16.69 13.28
CA LYS A 423 -8.37 -18.03 13.83
C LYS A 423 -9.49 -18.75 13.09
N LEU A 424 -10.61 -18.05 12.83
CA LEU A 424 -11.73 -18.62 12.06
C LEU A 424 -11.31 -19.01 10.64
N ILE A 425 -10.53 -18.18 9.95
CA ILE A 425 -10.01 -18.51 8.62
C ILE A 425 -9.12 -19.75 8.67
N LEU A 426 -8.25 -19.86 9.67
CA LEU A 426 -7.38 -21.03 9.84
C LEU A 426 -8.19 -22.30 10.11
N GLU A 427 -9.28 -22.18 10.87
CA GLU A 427 -10.22 -23.27 11.14
C GLU A 427 -10.95 -23.72 9.87
N PHE A 428 -11.48 -22.78 9.06
CA PHE A 428 -12.07 -23.11 7.76
C PHE A 428 -11.06 -23.80 6.83
N LYS A 429 -9.77 -23.41 6.87
CA LYS A 429 -8.72 -24.04 6.05
C LYS A 429 -8.39 -25.48 6.44
N LYS A 430 -8.93 -26.01 7.54
CA LYS A 430 -8.83 -27.44 7.89
C LYS A 430 -9.80 -28.31 7.08
N GLU A 431 -10.76 -27.70 6.37
CA GLU A 431 -11.63 -28.40 5.42
C GLU A 431 -10.76 -29.17 4.41
N LYS A 432 -11.16 -30.40 4.11
CA LYS A 432 -10.45 -31.29 3.20
C LYS A 432 -11.16 -31.33 1.84
N ILE A 433 -10.37 -31.24 0.78
CA ILE A 433 -10.78 -31.46 -0.61
C ILE A 433 -9.82 -32.54 -1.13
N ASP A 434 -10.37 -33.61 -1.73
CA ASP A 434 -9.59 -34.77 -2.22
C ASP A 434 -8.59 -35.31 -1.17
N GLY A 435 -9.01 -35.39 0.09
CA GLY A 435 -8.20 -35.91 1.20
C GLY A 435 -7.16 -34.94 1.78
N LYS A 436 -6.89 -33.79 1.13
CA LYS A 436 -5.94 -32.77 1.58
C LYS A 436 -6.63 -31.52 2.11
N THR A 437 -6.07 -30.93 3.16
CA THR A 437 -6.50 -29.64 3.70
C THR A 437 -6.10 -28.49 2.78
N ILE A 438 -6.80 -27.36 2.91
CA ILE A 438 -6.46 -26.13 2.17
C ILE A 438 -5.04 -25.66 2.48
N ILE A 439 -4.56 -25.86 3.72
CA ILE A 439 -3.20 -25.48 4.15
C ILE A 439 -2.16 -26.32 3.41
N GLU A 440 -2.41 -27.61 3.21
CA GLU A 440 -1.52 -28.50 2.47
C GLU A 440 -1.41 -28.07 1.01
N TYR A 441 -2.52 -27.78 0.33
CA TYR A 441 -2.49 -27.23 -1.03
C TYR A 441 -1.72 -25.90 -1.12
N GLU A 442 -1.91 -24.99 -0.17
CA GLU A 442 -1.16 -23.73 -0.14
C GLU A 442 0.34 -23.96 0.08
N THR A 443 0.70 -24.97 0.87
CA THR A 443 2.08 -25.34 1.17
C THR A 443 2.74 -25.97 -0.06
N GLU A 444 2.05 -26.85 -0.79
CA GLU A 444 2.51 -27.39 -2.07
C GLU A 444 2.82 -26.27 -3.06
N LEU A 445 1.89 -25.33 -3.25
CA LEU A 445 2.11 -24.19 -4.14
C LEU A 445 3.31 -23.33 -3.73
N SER A 446 3.61 -23.24 -2.43
CA SER A 446 4.71 -22.43 -1.91
C SER A 446 6.10 -22.96 -2.28
N GLN A 447 6.19 -24.22 -2.69
CA GLN A 447 7.43 -24.84 -3.20
C GLN A 447 7.80 -24.31 -4.59
N PHE A 448 6.83 -23.79 -5.34
CA PHE A 448 7.03 -23.25 -6.69
C PHE A 448 7.28 -21.73 -6.65
N ASN A 449 8.23 -21.27 -7.46
CA ASN A 449 8.63 -19.87 -7.45
C ASN A 449 7.82 -19.01 -8.43
N LYS A 450 6.73 -18.42 -7.94
CA LYS A 450 5.93 -17.45 -8.71
C LYS A 450 6.70 -16.23 -9.23
N LYS A 451 7.83 -15.89 -8.60
CA LYS A 451 8.61 -14.70 -8.95
C LYS A 451 9.61 -14.97 -10.07
N SER A 452 9.87 -16.24 -10.36
CA SER A 452 10.86 -16.69 -11.34
C SER A 452 10.76 -15.92 -12.64
N LEU A 453 11.91 -15.48 -13.14
CA LEU A 453 12.08 -14.89 -14.47
C LEU A 453 12.61 -15.91 -15.48
N ASP A 454 12.95 -17.11 -15.02
CA ASP A 454 13.14 -18.30 -15.85
C ASP A 454 11.78 -18.83 -16.32
N ILE A 455 11.63 -18.98 -17.63
CA ILE A 455 10.35 -19.32 -18.29
C ILE A 455 9.87 -20.71 -17.88
N GLU A 456 10.74 -21.72 -17.85
CA GLU A 456 10.33 -23.10 -17.55
C GLU A 456 9.92 -23.26 -16.09
N LYS A 457 10.71 -22.75 -15.15
CA LYS A 457 10.33 -22.68 -13.72
C LYS A 457 9.02 -21.92 -13.51
N TYR A 458 8.78 -20.89 -14.31
CA TYR A 458 7.52 -20.15 -14.23
C TYR A 458 6.33 -20.91 -14.84
N LYS A 459 6.51 -21.66 -15.94
CA LYS A 459 5.49 -22.56 -16.50
C LYS A 459 5.11 -23.66 -15.50
N GLU A 460 6.08 -24.25 -14.81
CA GLU A 460 5.82 -25.20 -13.71
C GLU A 460 4.94 -24.59 -12.62
N TYR A 461 5.26 -23.36 -12.20
CA TYR A 461 4.42 -22.61 -11.26
C TYR A 461 3.00 -22.38 -11.80
N ILE A 462 2.84 -21.94 -13.06
CA ILE A 462 1.52 -21.70 -13.67
C ILE A 462 0.70 -22.99 -13.66
N LYS A 463 1.28 -24.10 -14.13
CA LYS A 463 0.62 -25.40 -14.19
C LYS A 463 0.09 -25.80 -12.81
N LYS A 464 0.95 -25.75 -11.79
CA LYS A 464 0.55 -26.10 -10.42
C LYS A 464 -0.45 -25.10 -9.84
N LYS A 465 -0.30 -23.81 -10.15
CA LYS A 465 -1.22 -22.75 -9.70
C LYS A 465 -2.62 -22.95 -10.26
N ASN A 466 -2.75 -23.28 -11.55
CA ASN A 466 -4.03 -23.53 -12.19
C ASN A 466 -4.71 -24.78 -11.63
N GLU A 467 -3.96 -25.89 -11.46
CA GLU A 467 -4.46 -27.13 -10.84
C GLU A 467 -5.04 -26.85 -9.43
N ILE A 468 -4.28 -26.16 -8.58
CA ILE A 468 -4.70 -25.84 -7.21
C ILE A 468 -5.86 -24.85 -7.21
N ASN A 469 -5.82 -23.80 -8.03
CA ASN A 469 -6.89 -22.82 -8.07
C ASN A 469 -8.23 -23.45 -8.48
N HIS A 470 -8.22 -24.34 -9.47
CA HIS A 470 -9.42 -25.04 -9.94
C HIS A 470 -10.12 -25.77 -8.77
N LYS A 471 -9.36 -26.49 -7.94
CA LYS A 471 -9.87 -27.16 -6.72
C LYS A 471 -10.33 -26.16 -5.65
N LEU A 472 -9.55 -25.10 -5.43
CA LEU A 472 -9.78 -24.18 -4.31
C LEU A 472 -10.79 -23.06 -4.58
N PHE A 473 -11.21 -22.83 -5.84
CA PHE A 473 -12.18 -21.76 -6.17
C PHE A 473 -13.49 -21.92 -5.39
N THR A 474 -14.06 -23.13 -5.37
CA THR A 474 -15.31 -23.42 -4.65
C THR A 474 -15.21 -23.03 -3.18
N PHE A 475 -14.09 -23.38 -2.54
CA PHE A 475 -13.82 -23.02 -1.14
C PHE A 475 -13.74 -21.50 -0.95
N TYR A 476 -12.91 -20.80 -1.71
CA TYR A 476 -12.68 -19.36 -1.50
C TYR A 476 -13.79 -18.44 -2.04
N ASN A 477 -14.68 -18.96 -2.87
CA ASN A 477 -15.88 -18.28 -3.33
C ASN A 477 -16.94 -18.18 -2.22
N LYS A 478 -16.84 -18.98 -1.14
CA LYS A 478 -17.76 -18.92 0.00
C LYS A 478 -17.90 -17.49 0.54
N TYR A 479 -19.15 -17.09 0.82
CA TYR A 479 -19.53 -15.78 1.32
C TYR A 479 -18.71 -15.31 2.54
N ILE A 480 -18.34 -16.24 3.42
CA ILE A 480 -17.68 -15.96 4.70
C ILE A 480 -16.37 -15.19 4.56
N PHE A 481 -15.53 -15.48 3.56
CA PHE A 481 -14.23 -14.84 3.41
C PHE A 481 -14.36 -13.33 3.12
N ARG A 482 -15.28 -12.97 2.23
CA ARG A 482 -15.60 -11.57 1.89
C ARG A 482 -16.32 -10.87 3.05
N LYS A 483 -17.21 -11.57 3.75
CA LYS A 483 -17.88 -11.07 4.97
C LYS A 483 -16.89 -10.70 6.08
N LEU A 484 -15.92 -11.58 6.37
CA LEU A 484 -14.91 -11.33 7.41
C LEU A 484 -14.03 -10.12 7.05
N LYS A 485 -13.66 -9.96 5.77
CA LYS A 485 -12.94 -8.76 5.28
C LYS A 485 -13.76 -7.49 5.49
N LEU A 486 -15.04 -7.48 5.11
CA LEU A 486 -15.93 -6.34 5.34
C LEU A 486 -16.05 -6.02 6.83
N ASN A 487 -16.28 -7.03 7.68
CA ASN A 487 -16.38 -6.83 9.12
C ASN A 487 -15.08 -6.30 9.73
N GLY A 488 -13.92 -6.75 9.24
CA GLY A 488 -12.61 -6.23 9.65
C GLY A 488 -12.47 -4.75 9.32
N TYR A 489 -12.87 -4.34 8.11
CA TYR A 489 -12.91 -2.94 7.71
C TYR A 489 -13.85 -2.11 8.59
N MET A 490 -15.08 -2.56 8.81
CA MET A 490 -16.07 -1.85 9.63
C MET A 490 -15.65 -1.72 11.09
N ASN A 491 -15.06 -2.78 11.68
CA ASN A 491 -14.58 -2.73 13.05
C ASN A 491 -13.38 -1.77 13.19
N ARG A 492 -12.52 -1.68 12.18
CA ARG A 492 -11.43 -0.70 12.16
C ARG A 492 -11.98 0.73 12.17
N LEU A 493 -12.94 1.05 11.31
CA LEU A 493 -13.55 2.39 11.29
C LEU A 493 -14.21 2.73 12.64
N LYS A 494 -14.96 1.79 13.22
CA LYS A 494 -15.59 1.98 14.54
C LYS A 494 -14.55 2.23 15.63
N ASN A 495 -13.44 1.48 15.62
CA ASN A 495 -12.37 1.65 16.59
C ASN A 495 -11.63 2.98 16.42
N GLU A 496 -11.35 3.39 15.18
CA GLU A 496 -10.76 4.70 14.86
C GLU A 496 -11.67 5.85 15.29
N GLN A 497 -12.98 5.76 15.05
CA GLN A 497 -13.96 6.74 15.54
C GLN A 497 -14.02 6.80 17.07
N LYS A 498 -14.00 5.65 17.75
CA LYS A 498 -13.95 5.59 19.21
C LYS A 498 -12.67 6.22 19.77
N LEU A 499 -11.53 5.98 19.13
CA LEU A 499 -10.26 6.61 19.47
C LEU A 499 -10.40 8.12 19.40
N MET A 500 -10.92 8.66 18.29
CA MET A 500 -11.06 10.10 18.13
C MET A 500 -12.04 10.73 19.10
N ASN A 501 -13.18 10.09 19.35
CA ASN A 501 -14.15 10.58 20.34
C ASN A 501 -13.56 10.59 21.76
N LYS A 502 -12.75 9.59 22.12
CA LYS A 502 -12.05 9.57 23.41
C LYS A 502 -10.98 10.67 23.47
N PHE A 503 -10.20 10.85 22.41
CA PHE A 503 -9.19 11.90 22.32
C PHE A 503 -9.83 13.29 22.52
N GLN A 504 -10.91 13.58 21.79
CA GLN A 504 -11.65 14.85 21.90
C GLN A 504 -12.19 15.08 23.32
N LYS A 505 -12.73 14.02 23.95
CA LYS A 505 -13.21 14.11 25.35
C LYS A 505 -12.10 14.40 26.36
N VAL A 506 -10.87 13.93 26.11
CA VAL A 506 -9.74 14.10 27.04
C VAL A 506 -9.02 15.43 26.82
N PHE A 507 -8.83 15.85 25.57
CA PHE A 507 -7.98 17.00 25.26
C PHE A 507 -8.73 18.23 24.73
N GLY A 508 -9.97 18.11 24.27
CA GLY A 508 -10.75 19.23 23.74
C GLY A 508 -11.04 19.12 22.25
N ASP A 509 -11.68 20.15 21.70
CA ASP A 509 -12.10 20.19 20.30
C ASP A 509 -10.95 20.46 19.33
N LYS A 510 -11.14 20.12 18.06
CA LYS A 510 -10.16 20.33 16.97
C LYS A 510 -9.78 21.80 16.77
N ASN A 511 -10.64 22.74 17.17
CA ASN A 511 -10.33 24.18 17.07
C ASN A 511 -9.34 24.64 18.15
N ASP A 512 -9.38 24.00 19.31
CA ASP A 512 -8.62 24.40 20.51
C ASP A 512 -7.33 23.59 20.69
N VAL A 513 -7.14 22.52 19.92
CA VAL A 513 -6.04 21.56 20.10
C VAL A 513 -5.15 21.49 18.87
N VAL A 514 -3.84 21.57 19.09
CA VAL A 514 -2.79 21.24 18.10
C VAL A 514 -2.10 19.94 18.47
N VAL A 515 -1.87 19.06 17.48
CA VAL A 515 -1.31 17.73 17.69
C VAL A 515 0.10 17.63 17.11
N CYS A 516 1.08 17.28 17.93
CA CYS A 516 2.47 17.15 17.55
C CYS A 516 2.92 15.70 17.68
N PHE A 517 3.18 15.04 16.55
CA PHE A 517 3.68 13.66 16.51
C PHE A 517 5.18 13.64 16.47
N GLY A 518 5.79 12.76 17.25
CA GLY A 518 7.16 12.38 16.98
C GLY A 518 7.30 11.64 15.63
N ASP A 519 8.45 11.81 14.99
CA ASP A 519 8.78 11.31 13.65
C ASP A 519 9.28 9.86 13.60
N PHE A 520 9.24 9.13 14.72
CA PHE A 520 9.76 7.77 14.75
C PHE A 520 9.03 6.84 13.76
N GLU A 521 9.79 6.29 12.81
CA GLU A 521 9.30 5.30 11.86
C GLU A 521 10.13 4.01 11.85
N GLN A 522 9.44 2.88 11.75
CA GLN A 522 10.05 1.55 11.67
C GLN A 522 10.00 1.03 10.23
N ARG A 523 11.15 1.03 9.54
CA ARG A 523 11.26 0.53 8.16
C ARG A 523 11.04 -0.98 8.00
N LYS A 524 11.32 -1.78 9.05
CA LYS A 524 11.15 -3.25 9.03
C LYS A 524 10.17 -3.74 10.09
N HIS A 525 9.13 -4.45 9.66
CA HIS A 525 8.14 -5.01 10.56
C HIS A 525 8.75 -6.07 11.50
N MET A 526 8.49 -5.95 12.80
CA MET A 526 8.92 -6.94 13.79
C MET A 526 7.93 -8.10 13.87
N LYS A 527 8.46 -9.33 13.82
CA LYS A 527 7.65 -10.55 14.00
C LYS A 527 6.84 -10.47 15.31
N TYR A 528 5.56 -10.83 15.24
CA TYR A 528 4.60 -10.85 16.35
C TYR A 528 4.17 -9.49 16.93
N LYS A 529 4.66 -8.37 16.40
CA LYS A 529 4.13 -7.03 16.71
C LYS A 529 3.16 -6.59 15.62
N GLU A 530 2.30 -5.63 15.90
CA GLU A 530 1.46 -5.02 14.86
C GLU A 530 2.32 -4.00 14.11
N PRO A 531 2.02 -3.72 12.83
CA PRO A 531 2.70 -2.66 12.11
C PRO A 531 2.48 -1.33 12.83
N ILE A 532 3.55 -0.54 12.99
CA ILE A 532 3.46 0.82 13.53
C ILE A 532 2.62 1.66 12.56
N LYS A 533 1.76 2.51 13.10
CA LYS A 533 0.77 3.26 12.34
C LYS A 533 1.06 4.77 12.33
N GLY A 534 2.31 5.19 12.16
CA GLY A 534 2.71 6.61 12.12
C GLY A 534 1.86 7.44 11.14
N LYS A 535 2.16 7.34 9.84
CA LYS A 535 1.41 8.03 8.77
C LYS A 535 -0.10 7.77 8.80
N GLY A 536 -0.50 6.53 9.13
CA GLY A 536 -1.91 6.15 9.21
C GLY A 536 -2.68 6.89 10.31
N MET A 537 -2.09 7.03 11.51
CA MET A 537 -2.68 7.78 12.60
C MET A 537 -2.63 9.28 12.34
N ARG A 538 -1.51 9.81 11.84
CA ARG A 538 -1.44 11.24 11.45
C ARG A 538 -2.52 11.61 10.43
N THR A 539 -2.76 10.74 9.44
CA THR A 539 -3.85 10.92 8.47
C THR A 539 -5.24 10.88 9.15
N LEU A 540 -5.43 10.03 10.16
CA LEU A 540 -6.69 9.96 10.91
C LEU A 540 -6.98 11.26 11.69
N PHE A 541 -5.98 11.82 12.37
CA PHE A 541 -6.10 13.09 13.09
C PHE A 541 -6.42 14.25 12.14
N LYS A 542 -5.67 14.37 11.02
CA LYS A 542 -5.94 15.35 9.96
C LYS A 542 -7.35 15.23 9.39
N LYS A 543 -7.81 14.01 9.06
CA LYS A 543 -9.17 13.76 8.56
C LYS A 543 -10.25 14.06 9.59
N SER A 544 -9.91 14.05 10.87
CA SER A 544 -10.81 14.43 11.97
C SER A 544 -10.81 15.95 12.22
N GLY A 545 -9.98 16.71 11.52
CA GLY A 545 -9.91 18.17 11.55
C GLY A 545 -8.84 18.76 12.45
N TYR A 546 -8.00 17.95 13.10
CA TYR A 546 -6.93 18.44 13.96
C TYR A 546 -5.73 18.92 13.15
N GLU A 547 -5.18 20.08 13.50
CA GLU A 547 -3.88 20.53 13.01
C GLU A 547 -2.79 19.59 13.54
N THR A 548 -2.05 18.96 12.63
CA THR A 548 -1.13 17.86 12.95
C THR A 548 0.25 18.10 12.33
N TYR A 549 1.28 18.14 13.17
CA TYR A 549 2.68 18.40 12.79
C TYR A 549 3.62 17.26 13.23
N LEU A 550 4.78 17.16 12.59
CA LEU A 550 5.87 16.26 12.96
C LEU A 550 6.92 16.96 13.85
N VAL A 551 7.63 16.18 14.65
CA VAL A 551 8.70 16.63 15.54
C VAL A 551 9.86 15.65 15.45
N ASP A 552 11.08 16.13 15.16
CA ASP A 552 12.31 15.29 15.20
C ASP A 552 12.49 14.73 16.62
N GLU A 553 12.47 13.41 16.78
CA GLU A 553 12.58 12.73 18.07
C GLU A 553 14.01 12.55 18.58
N PHE A 554 14.98 13.33 18.07
CA PHE A 554 16.37 13.18 18.48
C PHE A 554 16.55 13.15 20.01
N ARG A 555 16.98 11.99 20.52
CA ARG A 555 17.23 11.68 21.94
C ARG A 555 16.03 11.81 22.90
N THR A 556 14.80 11.97 22.41
CA THR A 556 13.59 12.13 23.25
C THR A 556 13.39 10.98 24.24
N SER A 557 13.74 9.74 23.87
CA SER A 557 13.54 8.56 24.72
C SER A 557 14.73 8.20 25.62
N CYS A 558 15.91 8.83 25.46
CA CYS A 558 17.11 8.55 26.26
C CYS A 558 17.57 9.72 27.12
N LYS A 559 16.97 10.90 26.95
CA LYS A 559 17.21 12.07 27.81
C LYS A 559 16.02 12.27 28.73
N CYS A 560 16.29 12.54 30.00
CA CYS A 560 15.23 12.77 30.97
C CYS A 560 14.44 14.04 30.62
N CYS A 561 13.11 13.94 30.69
CA CYS A 561 12.21 15.07 30.49
C CYS A 561 12.14 16.05 31.68
N ASN A 562 12.51 15.60 32.88
CA ASN A 562 12.38 16.39 34.12
C ASN A 562 13.66 17.14 34.51
N CYS A 563 14.84 16.56 34.26
CA CYS A 563 16.10 17.28 34.48
C CYS A 563 16.64 17.84 33.15
N ASN A 564 17.65 18.70 33.21
CA ASN A 564 18.26 19.35 32.04
C ASN A 564 19.10 18.39 31.18
N GLY A 565 18.51 17.27 30.72
CA GLY A 565 19.13 16.34 29.79
C GLY A 565 20.00 15.24 30.42
N GLY A 566 19.71 14.83 31.65
CA GLY A 566 20.34 13.65 32.26
C GLY A 566 20.07 12.37 31.45
N ASP A 567 21.05 11.47 31.41
CA ASP A 567 20.93 10.24 30.63
C ASP A 567 19.99 9.23 31.30
N CYS A 568 19.08 8.67 30.50
CA CYS A 568 18.16 7.62 30.91
C CYS A 568 18.64 6.27 30.37
N GLU A 569 18.73 5.28 31.27
CA GLU A 569 19.11 3.93 30.92
C GLU A 569 18.11 2.89 31.41
N LYS A 570 18.14 1.73 30.77
CA LYS A 570 17.45 0.52 31.26
C LYS A 570 18.35 -0.10 32.32
N PHE A 571 17.78 -0.45 33.46
CA PHE A 571 18.53 -1.00 34.59
C PHE A 571 17.90 -2.28 35.14
N MET A 572 16.58 -2.39 35.09
CA MET A 572 15.86 -3.53 35.66
C MET A 572 15.92 -4.74 34.74
N LEU A 573 16.39 -5.87 35.27
CA LEU A 573 16.29 -7.18 34.64
C LEU A 573 15.03 -7.88 35.16
N ARG A 574 14.34 -8.58 34.26
CA ARG A 574 13.25 -9.51 34.62
C ARG A 574 13.36 -10.77 33.80
N GLU A 575 12.73 -11.84 34.27
CA GLU A 575 12.59 -13.05 33.46
C GLU A 575 11.92 -12.70 32.11
N ASN A 576 12.35 -13.35 31.04
CA ASN A 576 11.82 -13.06 29.72
C ASN A 576 10.30 -13.27 29.71
N PRO A 577 9.51 -12.26 29.32
CA PRO A 577 8.07 -12.43 29.19
C PRO A 577 7.67 -13.40 28.06
N LYS A 578 8.64 -13.93 27.30
CA LYS A 578 8.44 -14.98 26.31
C LYS A 578 8.67 -16.34 26.97
N PRO A 579 7.64 -17.19 27.15
CA PRO A 579 7.74 -18.45 27.89
C PRO A 579 8.83 -19.40 27.37
N TRP A 580 9.14 -19.34 26.08
CA TRP A 580 10.15 -20.20 25.45
C TRP A 580 11.60 -19.69 25.58
N LYS A 581 11.84 -18.58 26.31
CA LYS A 581 13.18 -18.04 26.57
C LYS A 581 13.45 -18.05 28.07
N LYS A 582 14.24 -19.03 28.53
CA LYS A 582 14.71 -19.13 29.92
C LYS A 582 15.90 -18.20 30.18
N ASN A 583 15.74 -16.90 29.94
CA ASN A 583 16.78 -15.92 30.20
C ASN A 583 16.22 -14.63 30.80
N TYR A 584 17.09 -13.79 31.36
CA TYR A 584 16.70 -12.47 31.82
C TYR A 584 16.78 -11.46 30.66
N ALA A 585 15.86 -10.48 30.67
CA ALA A 585 15.82 -9.40 29.71
C ALA A 585 15.64 -8.06 30.42
N LEU A 586 16.37 -7.05 29.94
CA LEU A 586 16.18 -5.67 30.40
C LEU A 586 14.75 -5.19 30.09
N VAL A 587 14.11 -4.59 31.10
CA VAL A 587 12.79 -3.99 30.96
C VAL A 587 12.88 -2.78 30.03
N HIS A 588 12.27 -2.89 28.86
CA HIS A 588 12.40 -1.87 27.82
C HIS A 588 11.63 -0.58 28.12
N GLY A 589 10.48 -0.69 28.79
CA GLY A 589 9.59 0.43 29.07
C GLY A 589 9.91 1.18 30.36
N LEU A 590 10.89 0.74 31.14
CA LEU A 590 11.28 1.36 32.41
C LEU A 590 12.70 1.91 32.31
N LEU A 591 12.84 3.20 32.59
CA LEU A 591 14.11 3.92 32.55
C LEU A 591 14.43 4.49 33.92
N ARG A 592 15.72 4.56 34.25
CA ARG A 592 16.26 5.32 35.39
C ARG A 592 17.07 6.49 34.87
N CYS A 593 16.84 7.66 35.45
CA CYS A 593 17.67 8.84 35.26
C CYS A 593 19.00 8.68 36.01
N LYS A 594 20.14 8.73 35.31
CA LYS A 594 21.48 8.64 35.93
C LYS A 594 21.76 9.79 36.90
N SER A 595 21.16 10.94 36.67
CA SER A 595 21.25 12.12 37.55
C SER A 595 20.36 12.02 38.81
N GLY A 596 19.84 10.83 39.14
CA GLY A 596 19.05 10.62 40.38
C GLY A 596 17.63 11.16 40.35
N CYS A 597 17.17 11.70 39.23
CA CYS A 597 15.91 12.46 39.15
C CYS A 597 14.62 11.60 39.12
N GLY A 598 14.74 10.28 39.19
CA GLY A 598 13.62 9.35 39.28
C GLY A 598 13.55 8.27 38.20
N LEU A 599 12.45 7.53 38.22
CA LEU A 599 12.12 6.44 37.29
C LEU A 599 11.04 6.89 36.30
N TRP A 600 11.19 6.49 35.05
CA TRP A 600 10.31 6.91 33.96
C TRP A 600 9.75 5.71 33.20
N ASN A 601 8.46 5.79 32.87
CA ASN A 601 7.97 5.06 31.71
C ASN A 601 8.59 5.68 30.45
N ARG A 602 9.17 4.84 29.58
CA ARG A 602 9.88 5.28 28.37
C ARG A 602 9.02 6.13 27.44
N ASP A 603 7.78 5.72 27.21
CA ASP A 603 6.85 6.37 26.27
C ASP A 603 6.36 7.70 26.88
N THR A 604 6.16 7.76 28.21
CA THR A 604 5.88 9.02 28.91
C THR A 604 7.05 10.01 28.78
N ASN A 605 8.28 9.54 28.97
CA ASN A 605 9.47 10.39 28.86
C ASN A 605 9.66 10.92 27.43
N GLY A 606 9.47 10.05 26.43
CA GLY A 606 9.47 10.42 25.01
C GLY A 606 8.44 11.49 24.70
N ALA A 607 7.17 11.23 25.03
CA ALA A 607 6.05 12.15 24.77
C ALA A 607 6.23 13.52 25.45
N LYS A 608 6.73 13.56 26.69
CA LYS A 608 7.02 14.81 27.40
C LYS A 608 8.15 15.62 26.75
N ASN A 609 9.19 14.95 26.25
CA ASN A 609 10.25 15.63 25.49
C ASN A 609 9.74 16.16 24.15
N ILE A 610 8.86 15.41 23.46
CA ILE A 610 8.20 15.90 22.24
C ILE A 610 7.37 17.14 22.57
N TYR A 611 6.58 17.12 23.65
CA TYR A 611 5.84 18.29 24.11
C TYR A 611 6.76 19.48 24.37
N LYS A 612 7.88 19.28 25.07
CA LYS A 612 8.84 20.35 25.37
C LYS A 612 9.41 20.98 24.10
N ILE A 613 9.72 20.17 23.09
CA ILE A 613 10.18 20.66 21.78
C ILE A 613 9.08 21.49 21.11
N SER A 614 7.86 20.95 21.02
CA SER A 614 6.74 21.65 20.38
C SER A 614 6.37 22.96 21.07
N TYR A 615 6.29 22.94 22.40
CA TYR A 615 6.04 24.12 23.22
C TYR A 615 7.10 25.19 23.01
N ASN A 616 8.37 24.81 23.02
CA ASN A 616 9.46 25.75 22.77
C ASN A 616 9.34 26.40 21.39
N HIS A 617 9.13 25.60 20.34
CA HIS A 617 8.97 26.16 18.98
C HIS A 617 7.77 27.11 18.86
N ILE A 618 6.60 26.73 19.38
CA ILE A 618 5.39 27.58 19.31
C ILE A 618 5.56 28.92 20.06
N ASN A 619 6.37 28.92 21.12
CA ASN A 619 6.65 30.11 21.93
C ASN A 619 7.97 30.81 21.54
N ASN A 620 8.58 30.48 20.40
CA ASN A 620 9.86 31.03 19.94
C ASN A 620 11.02 30.89 20.95
N ILE A 621 11.00 29.82 21.75
CA ILE A 621 12.07 29.44 22.67
C ILE A 621 12.99 28.46 21.96
N GLU A 622 14.30 28.58 22.16
CA GLU A 622 15.26 27.66 21.56
C GLU A 622 15.01 26.20 21.98
N ARG A 623 15.18 25.29 21.01
CA ARG A 623 15.13 23.86 21.26
C ARG A 623 16.27 23.45 22.20
N PRO A 624 16.03 22.65 23.26
CA PRO A 624 17.08 22.27 24.18
C PRO A 624 18.24 21.55 23.48
N MET A 625 19.49 21.98 23.71
CA MET A 625 20.66 21.44 23.01
C MET A 625 20.77 19.90 23.12
N TYR A 626 20.42 19.32 24.27
CA TYR A 626 20.48 17.87 24.49
C TYR A 626 19.46 17.06 23.67
N LEU A 627 18.43 17.74 23.13
CA LEU A 627 17.44 17.22 22.18
C LEU A 627 17.69 17.71 20.75
N SER A 628 18.78 18.42 20.49
CA SER A 628 19.15 18.95 19.17
C SER A 628 20.27 18.12 18.53
N ARG A 629 20.25 18.01 17.20
CA ARG A 629 21.38 17.47 16.44
C ARG A 629 22.46 18.55 16.35
N SER A 630 23.70 18.24 16.71
CA SER A 630 24.80 19.20 16.56
C SER A 630 24.97 19.58 15.08
N LYS A 631 25.07 20.88 14.76
CA LYS A 631 25.34 21.38 13.40
C LYS A 631 26.64 20.82 12.76
N LYS A 632 27.50 20.12 13.53
CA LYS A 632 28.74 19.48 13.06
C LYS A 632 28.57 18.11 12.39
N SER A 633 27.38 17.49 12.43
CA SER A 633 27.15 16.25 11.68
C SER A 633 26.43 16.56 10.37
N GLY A 634 27.20 16.77 9.30
CA GLY A 634 26.73 16.84 7.90
C GLY A 634 26.14 15.53 7.38
N THR A 635 25.39 14.81 8.20
CA THR A 635 24.47 13.76 7.76
C THR A 635 23.17 14.42 7.36
N LEU A 636 23.13 14.91 6.12
CA LEU A 636 21.92 15.00 5.32
C LEU A 636 21.20 13.65 5.41
N HIS A 637 20.21 13.57 6.28
CA HIS A 637 19.18 12.54 6.26
C HIS A 637 17.88 13.22 5.86
N ASP A 638 17.24 12.60 4.87
CA ASP A 638 15.95 12.93 4.22
C ASP A 638 16.06 14.17 3.31
N VAL A 639 15.77 14.11 2.00
CA VAL A 639 14.55 13.70 1.26
C VAL A 639 14.95 13.41 -0.22
N PRO A 640 14.18 12.67 -1.06
CA PRO A 640 12.90 11.97 -0.85
C PRO A 640 12.98 10.44 -0.81
#